data_AF-A0ABD3DSX0-F1
#
_entry.id   AF-A0ABD3DSX0-F1
#
_cell.length_a   1.000
_cell.length_b   1.000
_cell.length_c   1.000
_cell.angle_alpha   90.00
_cell.angle_beta   90.00
_cell.angle_gamma   90.00
#
_symmetry.space_group_name_H-M   'P 1'
#
loop_
_entity.id
_entity.type
_entity.pdbx_description
1 polymer ?
#
loop_
_entity_poly.entity_id
_entity_poly.type
_entity_poly.pdbx_seq_one_letter_code
_entity_poly.pdbx_strand_id
1 'polypeptide(L)'
;MMFFNSAAEELDSYYPVRSECLADVPKTRFKARVGKTLGVRRWNAAFTEDGHLDIAGVLRRIQRGGIHPTIKGAVWEFLLGCYDPNSTYDERNEIREQRRSQYAAWKDLCQKMVSIVGSGKFITTPIITDDGHPVQDPSNVYNGTNIAPTDRREINWQLSLPQIGLDVVRTDRTLVYYEDEANQAKLWDILVVYSWVDKDIGYVQGMNDICSPMVMLFEHEADAFWCFERAMRKLKSNATSMGVQSQLGTLAQIIRAIDPKLHQHLEEVDGGEYLFAIRMLMVLFRREFSFVDAIYLWEVMWAMEYNPDIYSAYEESRELGSSSSELKASQLKQYGKFERKNLTSGWTDQRGALAVYLVASVLEKKNKRLLKEAQGLDDVVQILGEITGNLDAKKALKEALKIHKKYLSKIHIFKSKEEQLKLARKATFYLPKFIDTLSLAQNGRYSVCPCVGRDEDVKSGDGVMLTKPFLDVCKLILPVIDKFGAAMALVKSDIGGNVTRLENKYLSNPTKYNHLYSMIQEEVDAKTAKGSSSCTNGLLWLTRAMDFLVALFKNLIQHEDWPMSQACTESYSKTLKQWHGWLASSSFTVAMKLAPDRKKFLEVVAGSGDINSDIEKFCSTFAPFLEENHKFLASVGMDALKAS
;
A
#
# COMPACT_ATOMS: atom_id res chain seq x y z
N MET A 1 21.21 -31.00 39.06
CA MET A 1 21.92 -30.86 37.77
C MET A 1 21.01 -30.09 36.83
N MET A 2 21.25 -28.79 36.66
CA MET A 2 20.46 -27.93 35.78
C MET A 2 20.73 -28.34 34.33
N PHE A 3 19.70 -28.75 33.59
CA PHE A 3 19.80 -28.94 32.15
C PHE A 3 19.94 -27.55 31.50
N PHE A 4 21.17 -27.17 31.13
CA PHE A 4 21.45 -25.95 30.39
C PHE A 4 20.75 -25.95 29.03
N ASN A 5 20.30 -24.77 28.62
CA ASN A 5 19.43 -24.50 27.47
C ASN A 5 20.27 -24.41 26.18
N SER A 6 21.05 -25.46 25.87
CA SER A 6 22.13 -25.43 24.87
C SER A 6 21.72 -24.91 23.48
N ALA A 7 20.48 -25.16 23.06
CA ALA A 7 19.99 -24.74 21.75
C ALA A 7 19.66 -23.23 21.65
N ALA A 8 19.47 -22.52 22.77
CA ALA A 8 19.30 -21.07 22.78
C ALA A 8 20.67 -20.36 22.76
N GLU A 9 21.60 -20.85 23.57
CA GLU A 9 23.00 -20.38 23.61
C GLU A 9 23.70 -20.55 22.25
N GLU A 10 23.43 -21.65 21.54
CA GLU A 10 23.93 -21.89 20.18
C GLU A 10 23.31 -20.96 19.12
N LEU A 11 22.12 -20.42 19.35
CA LEU A 11 21.47 -19.47 18.42
C LEU A 11 21.95 -18.04 18.65
N ASP A 12 22.13 -17.65 19.91
CA ASP A 12 22.66 -16.35 20.31
C ASP A 12 24.12 -16.17 19.86
N SER A 13 24.88 -17.25 19.63
CA SER A 13 26.23 -17.15 19.05
C SER A 13 26.26 -16.77 17.57
N TYR A 14 25.19 -17.00 16.80
CA TYR A 14 25.14 -16.59 15.39
C TYR A 14 24.77 -15.12 15.21
N TYR A 15 24.02 -14.56 16.16
CA TYR A 15 23.55 -13.18 16.12
C TYR A 15 23.80 -12.50 17.47
N PRO A 16 25.08 -12.32 17.84
CA PRO A 16 25.44 -11.82 19.16
C PRO A 16 24.87 -10.42 19.40
N VAL A 17 24.28 -10.25 20.59
CA VAL A 17 23.73 -8.98 21.09
C VAL A 17 24.76 -8.33 22.00
N ARG A 18 24.90 -7.00 21.90
CA ARG A 18 25.79 -6.20 22.74
C ARG A 18 25.40 -6.34 24.20
N SER A 19 26.39 -6.51 25.07
CA SER A 19 26.18 -6.85 26.49
C SER A 19 25.26 -5.86 27.23
N GLU A 20 25.40 -4.58 26.93
CA GLU A 20 24.66 -3.45 27.46
C GLU A 20 23.21 -3.39 26.97
N CYS A 21 22.89 -4.07 25.85
CA CYS A 21 21.55 -4.10 25.27
C CYS A 21 20.74 -5.35 25.65
N LEU A 22 21.33 -6.32 26.37
CA LEU A 22 20.68 -7.61 26.66
C LEU A 22 19.35 -7.47 27.41
N ALA A 23 19.18 -6.43 28.22
CA ALA A 23 17.94 -6.16 28.95
C ALA A 23 16.82 -5.61 28.05
N ASP A 24 17.18 -4.92 26.97
CA ASP A 24 16.26 -4.18 26.09
C ASP A 24 15.83 -4.99 24.86
N VAL A 25 16.55 -6.08 24.55
CA VAL A 25 16.24 -6.93 23.39
C VAL A 25 15.14 -7.94 23.75
N PRO A 26 14.07 -8.04 22.93
CA PRO A 26 13.05 -9.07 23.11
C PRO A 26 13.64 -10.48 23.13
N LYS A 27 13.19 -11.30 24.08
CA LYS A 27 13.64 -12.69 24.19
C LYS A 27 13.23 -13.50 22.97
N THR A 28 14.21 -14.06 22.28
CA THR A 28 14.01 -14.97 21.14
C THR A 28 13.25 -16.23 21.54
N ARG A 29 12.19 -16.55 20.77
CA ARG A 29 11.34 -17.73 20.99
C ARG A 29 11.65 -18.87 20.03
N PHE A 30 12.19 -18.56 18.85
CA PHE A 30 12.68 -19.55 17.92
C PHE A 30 13.81 -20.36 18.55
N LYS A 31 13.73 -21.68 18.40
CA LYS A 31 14.77 -22.61 18.81
C LYS A 31 14.95 -23.65 17.72
N ALA A 32 16.18 -23.86 17.28
CA ALA A 32 16.51 -24.94 16.38
C ALA A 32 16.15 -26.28 17.05
N ARG A 33 15.52 -27.18 16.29
CA ARG A 33 15.07 -28.48 16.79
C ARG A 33 15.61 -29.58 15.90
N VAL A 34 16.40 -30.46 16.50
CA VAL A 34 16.91 -31.66 15.84
C VAL A 34 15.78 -32.43 15.18
N GLY A 35 15.97 -32.80 13.91
CA GLY A 35 14.99 -33.54 13.13
C GLY A 35 13.77 -32.73 12.65
N LYS A 36 13.59 -31.47 13.08
CA LYS A 36 12.50 -30.58 12.61
C LYS A 36 13.00 -29.40 11.79
N THR A 37 14.00 -28.68 12.29
CA THR A 37 14.64 -27.56 11.57
C THR A 37 15.42 -28.10 10.36
N LEU A 38 15.38 -27.37 9.24
CA LEU A 38 16.19 -27.68 8.08
C LEU A 38 17.66 -27.35 8.42
N GLY A 39 18.50 -28.38 8.50
CA GLY A 39 19.94 -28.24 8.76
C GLY A 39 20.78 -28.73 7.57
N VAL A 40 22.07 -28.43 7.61
CA VAL A 40 23.05 -28.64 6.52
C VAL A 40 22.92 -29.99 5.84
N ARG A 41 22.95 -31.09 6.60
CA ARG A 41 22.84 -32.46 6.04
C ARG A 41 21.59 -32.66 5.18
N ARG A 42 20.44 -32.12 5.62
CA ARG A 42 19.17 -32.26 4.90
C ARG A 42 19.03 -31.29 3.74
N TRP A 43 19.73 -30.16 3.82
CA TRP A 43 19.84 -29.21 2.72
C TRP A 43 20.64 -29.84 1.57
N ASN A 44 21.84 -30.38 1.86
CA ASN A 44 22.67 -31.02 0.85
C ASN A 44 21.98 -32.25 0.23
N ALA A 45 21.29 -33.06 1.04
CA ALA A 45 20.54 -34.21 0.55
C ALA A 45 19.25 -33.86 -0.23
N ALA A 46 18.90 -32.57 -0.36
CA ALA A 46 17.75 -32.14 -1.15
C ALA A 46 18.13 -31.88 -2.63
N PHE A 47 19.41 -31.92 -2.97
CA PHE A 47 19.90 -31.74 -4.32
C PHE A 47 20.11 -33.07 -5.03
N THR A 48 19.89 -33.09 -6.35
CA THR A 48 20.42 -34.14 -7.24
C THR A 48 21.93 -34.00 -7.40
N GLU A 49 22.57 -34.98 -8.04
CA GLU A 49 24.00 -34.96 -8.34
C GLU A 49 24.39 -33.71 -9.15
N ASP A 50 23.61 -33.37 -10.18
CA ASP A 50 23.83 -32.19 -11.02
C ASP A 50 23.35 -30.86 -10.40
N GLY A 51 22.69 -30.92 -9.24
CA GLY A 51 22.34 -29.73 -8.44
C GLY A 51 20.91 -29.21 -8.56
N HIS A 52 19.94 -29.99 -9.04
CA HIS A 52 18.53 -29.64 -9.00
C HIS A 52 17.95 -29.83 -7.60
N LEU A 53 17.12 -28.89 -7.13
CA LEU A 53 16.60 -28.86 -5.76
C LEU A 53 15.20 -29.48 -5.64
N ASP A 54 15.00 -30.41 -4.69
CA ASP A 54 13.66 -30.80 -4.20
C ASP A 54 13.04 -29.66 -3.38
N ILE A 55 12.58 -28.61 -4.07
CA ILE A 55 11.98 -27.43 -3.47
C ILE A 55 10.74 -27.81 -2.65
N ALA A 56 9.94 -28.77 -3.11
CA ALA A 56 8.76 -29.23 -2.40
C ALA A 56 9.12 -29.85 -1.03
N GLY A 57 10.19 -30.64 -0.97
CA GLY A 57 10.75 -31.20 0.27
C GLY A 57 11.27 -30.13 1.22
N VAL A 58 12.02 -29.16 0.68
CA VAL A 58 12.58 -28.03 1.42
C VAL A 58 11.46 -27.18 2.06
N LEU A 59 10.48 -26.73 1.28
CA LEU A 59 9.34 -25.93 1.76
C LEU A 59 8.60 -26.62 2.92
N ARG A 60 8.37 -27.94 2.81
CA ARG A 60 7.72 -28.72 3.89
C ARG A 60 8.53 -28.71 5.19
N ARG A 61 9.86 -28.70 5.10
CA ARG A 61 10.73 -28.66 6.29
C ARG A 61 10.76 -27.28 6.93
N ILE A 62 10.90 -26.23 6.11
CA ILE A 62 10.88 -24.84 6.58
C ILE A 62 9.58 -24.55 7.34
N GLN A 63 8.43 -24.92 6.76
CA GLN A 63 7.12 -24.74 7.41
C GLN A 63 6.94 -25.53 8.73
N ARG A 64 7.74 -26.58 8.97
CA ARG A 64 7.68 -27.40 10.20
C ARG A 64 8.55 -26.86 11.32
N GLY A 65 9.74 -26.35 10.98
CA GLY A 65 10.78 -26.05 11.99
C GLY A 65 11.77 -24.95 11.63
N GLY A 66 11.54 -24.19 10.56
CA GLY A 66 12.44 -23.14 10.09
C GLY A 66 13.74 -23.68 9.49
N ILE A 67 14.70 -22.76 9.31
CA ILE A 67 16.01 -22.98 8.72
C ILE A 67 17.09 -22.74 9.78
N HIS A 68 18.08 -23.61 9.81
CA HIS A 68 19.25 -23.46 10.67
C HIS A 68 20.08 -22.24 10.23
N PRO A 69 20.59 -21.39 11.15
CA PRO A 69 21.30 -20.15 10.82
C PRO A 69 22.39 -20.31 9.75
N THR A 70 23.20 -21.36 9.83
CA THR A 70 24.34 -21.62 8.92
C THR A 70 23.99 -21.80 7.44
N ILE A 71 22.72 -22.05 7.10
CA ILE A 71 22.29 -22.25 5.71
C ILE A 71 21.19 -21.28 5.29
N LYS A 72 20.84 -20.29 6.12
CA LYS A 72 19.76 -19.35 5.82
C LYS A 72 19.98 -18.62 4.50
N GLY A 73 21.17 -18.05 4.30
CA GLY A 73 21.54 -17.35 3.05
C GLY A 73 21.30 -18.22 1.81
N ALA A 74 21.93 -19.39 1.76
CA ALA A 74 21.79 -20.33 0.64
C ALA A 74 20.34 -20.76 0.36
N VAL A 75 19.52 -20.96 1.40
CA VAL A 75 18.11 -21.31 1.22
C VAL A 75 17.28 -20.10 0.74
N TRP A 76 17.59 -18.91 1.24
CA TRP A 76 16.89 -17.67 0.89
C TRP A 76 17.06 -17.30 -0.58
N GLU A 77 18.22 -17.60 -1.19
CA GLU A 77 18.43 -17.43 -2.63
C GLU A 77 17.38 -18.19 -3.46
N PHE A 78 16.93 -19.36 -3.03
CA PHE A 78 15.83 -20.06 -3.71
C PHE A 78 14.46 -19.51 -3.34
N LEU A 79 14.20 -19.22 -2.05
CA LEU A 79 12.88 -18.73 -1.60
C LEU A 79 12.51 -17.37 -2.23
N LEU A 80 13.52 -16.54 -2.48
CA LEU A 80 13.37 -15.21 -3.08
C LEU A 80 13.56 -15.23 -4.60
N GLY A 81 13.79 -16.38 -5.23
CA GLY A 81 13.92 -16.44 -6.69
C GLY A 81 15.21 -15.82 -7.22
N CYS A 82 16.29 -15.84 -6.44
CA CYS A 82 17.63 -15.64 -7.00
C CYS A 82 18.02 -16.82 -7.90
N TYR A 83 17.61 -18.04 -7.56
CA TYR A 83 17.87 -19.24 -8.36
C TYR A 83 16.60 -20.03 -8.65
N ASP A 84 16.52 -20.59 -9.85
CA ASP A 84 15.53 -21.60 -10.22
C ASP A 84 15.86 -22.92 -9.49
N PRO A 85 14.91 -23.58 -8.79
CA PRO A 85 15.12 -24.93 -8.26
C PRO A 85 15.58 -25.96 -9.28
N ASN A 86 15.26 -25.76 -10.57
CA ASN A 86 15.66 -26.64 -11.67
C ASN A 86 17.01 -26.25 -12.27
N SER A 87 17.72 -25.24 -11.75
CA SER A 87 19.10 -24.95 -12.18
C SER A 87 20.09 -26.01 -11.69
N THR A 88 21.17 -26.22 -12.44
CA THR A 88 22.35 -27.01 -12.06
C THR A 88 23.30 -26.20 -11.18
N TYR A 89 24.36 -26.84 -10.66
CA TYR A 89 25.42 -26.11 -9.94
C TYR A 89 26.16 -25.12 -10.84
N ASP A 90 26.46 -25.51 -12.08
CA ASP A 90 27.24 -24.69 -13.02
C ASP A 90 26.45 -23.46 -13.46
N GLU A 91 25.17 -23.62 -13.82
CA GLU A 91 24.29 -22.49 -14.18
C GLU A 91 24.19 -21.48 -13.03
N ARG A 92 24.10 -21.93 -11.77
CA ARG A 92 24.07 -21.00 -10.62
C ARG A 92 25.38 -20.28 -10.40
N ASN A 93 26.51 -20.93 -10.69
CA ASN A 93 27.82 -20.29 -10.60
C ASN A 93 27.97 -19.21 -11.68
N GLU A 94 27.56 -19.49 -12.91
CA GLU A 94 27.54 -18.51 -14.00
C GLU A 94 26.64 -17.31 -13.68
N ILE A 95 25.41 -17.56 -13.20
CA ILE A 95 24.48 -16.50 -12.77
C ILE A 95 25.11 -15.66 -11.65
N ARG A 96 25.78 -16.30 -10.69
CA ARG A 96 26.44 -15.61 -9.57
C ARG A 96 27.54 -14.68 -10.07
N GLU A 97 28.41 -15.17 -10.95
CA GLU A 97 29.50 -14.38 -11.53
C GLU A 97 28.96 -13.19 -12.32
N GLN A 98 27.99 -13.43 -13.21
CA GLN A 98 27.34 -12.36 -13.98
C GLN A 98 26.74 -11.28 -13.07
N ARG A 99 26.02 -11.69 -12.02
CA ARG A 99 25.37 -10.80 -11.06
C ARG A 99 26.36 -10.02 -10.21
N ARG A 100 27.48 -10.63 -9.82
CA ARG A 100 28.59 -9.97 -9.12
C ARG A 100 29.24 -8.90 -10.00
N SER A 101 29.52 -9.22 -11.26
CA SER A 101 30.04 -8.25 -12.23
C SER A 101 29.06 -7.10 -12.49
N GLN A 102 27.77 -7.40 -12.62
CA GLN A 102 26.73 -6.38 -12.82
C GLN A 102 26.62 -5.44 -11.62
N TYR A 103 26.61 -5.97 -10.40
CA TYR A 103 26.61 -5.16 -9.18
C TYR A 103 27.86 -4.27 -9.09
N ALA A 104 29.04 -4.83 -9.36
CA ALA A 104 30.29 -4.06 -9.37
C ALA A 104 30.22 -2.88 -10.37
N ALA A 105 29.70 -3.11 -11.58
CA ALA A 105 29.53 -2.05 -12.56
C ALA A 105 28.58 -0.93 -12.10
N TRP A 106 27.48 -1.26 -11.41
CA TRP A 106 26.59 -0.25 -10.82
C TRP A 106 27.22 0.50 -9.65
N LYS A 107 27.99 -0.21 -8.81
CA LYS A 107 28.72 0.39 -7.70
C LYS A 107 29.78 1.37 -8.21
N ASP A 108 30.54 0.99 -9.24
CA ASP A 108 31.52 1.86 -9.91
C ASP A 108 30.87 3.11 -10.51
N LEU A 109 29.67 2.98 -11.08
CA LEU A 109 28.90 4.12 -11.59
C LEU A 109 28.51 5.08 -10.45
N CYS A 110 28.00 4.54 -9.34
CA CYS A 110 27.65 5.33 -8.16
C CYS A 110 28.87 6.01 -7.56
N GLN A 111 30.02 5.32 -7.51
CA GLN A 111 31.28 5.84 -7.01
C GLN A 111 31.84 6.99 -7.86
N LYS A 112 31.65 6.95 -9.19
CA LYS A 112 32.04 8.06 -10.07
C LYS A 112 31.23 9.33 -9.82
N MET A 113 29.96 9.19 -9.41
CA MET A 113 29.09 10.32 -9.05
C MET A 113 29.38 10.81 -7.62
N VAL A 114 29.58 9.90 -6.67
CA VAL A 114 29.88 10.20 -5.27
C VAL A 114 31.00 9.29 -4.78
N SER A 115 32.20 9.84 -4.64
CA SER A 115 33.44 9.07 -4.42
C SER A 115 33.47 8.20 -3.15
N ILE A 116 32.62 8.50 -2.17
CA ILE A 116 32.53 7.74 -0.91
C ILE A 116 31.86 6.36 -1.09
N VAL A 117 31.08 6.16 -2.16
CA VAL A 117 30.46 4.85 -2.46
C VAL A 117 31.55 3.80 -2.67
N GLY A 118 31.50 2.70 -1.92
CA GLY A 118 32.52 1.66 -1.96
C GLY A 118 33.82 1.96 -1.22
N SER A 119 33.94 3.09 -0.53
CA SER A 119 35.16 3.44 0.21
C SER A 119 35.29 2.76 1.58
N GLY A 120 34.26 2.04 2.04
CA GLY A 120 34.16 1.54 3.41
C GLY A 120 33.71 2.60 4.42
N LYS A 121 33.26 3.77 3.94
CA LYS A 121 32.66 4.85 4.74
C LYS A 121 31.29 5.22 4.18
N PHE A 122 30.50 5.94 4.95
CA PHE A 122 29.19 6.45 4.55
C PHE A 122 28.96 7.87 5.07
N ILE A 123 27.96 8.56 4.52
CA ILE A 123 27.62 9.94 4.87
C ILE A 123 26.27 10.04 5.57
N THR A 124 26.16 10.96 6.53
CA THR A 124 24.89 11.35 7.17
C THR A 124 24.56 12.83 6.96
N THR A 125 25.49 13.59 6.35
CA THR A 125 25.37 15.02 6.11
C THR A 125 25.03 15.30 4.64
N PRO A 126 24.19 16.32 4.34
CA PRO A 126 23.90 16.72 2.98
C PRO A 126 25.16 17.07 2.18
N ILE A 127 25.24 16.58 0.94
CA ILE A 127 26.34 16.83 0.00
C ILE A 127 25.99 17.86 -1.08
N ILE A 128 24.69 18.08 -1.30
CA ILE A 128 24.12 19.07 -2.22
C ILE A 128 22.93 19.77 -1.54
N THR A 129 22.62 20.99 -1.97
CA THR A 129 21.39 21.72 -1.63
C THR A 129 20.20 21.21 -2.46
N ASP A 130 18.98 21.57 -2.07
CA ASP A 130 17.76 21.23 -2.81
C ASP A 130 17.77 21.74 -4.27
N ASP A 131 18.54 22.79 -4.54
CA ASP A 131 18.75 23.38 -5.88
C ASP A 131 19.87 22.69 -6.68
N GLY A 132 20.49 21.64 -6.13
CA GLY A 132 21.55 20.85 -6.80
C GLY A 132 22.95 21.48 -6.72
N HIS A 133 23.15 22.50 -5.89
CA HIS A 133 24.47 23.10 -5.68
C HIS A 133 25.25 22.37 -4.57
N PRO A 134 26.57 22.14 -4.73
CA PRO A 134 27.38 21.56 -3.66
C PRO A 134 27.35 22.42 -2.38
N VAL A 135 27.27 21.77 -1.21
CA VAL A 135 27.37 22.46 0.08
C VAL A 135 28.83 22.90 0.29
N GLN A 136 29.06 24.15 0.73
CA GLN A 136 30.39 24.79 0.76
C GLN A 136 31.44 24.14 1.69
N ASP A 137 31.07 23.14 2.51
CA ASP A 137 32.05 22.28 3.21
C ASP A 137 31.48 20.89 3.60
N PRO A 138 31.73 19.83 2.79
CA PRO A 138 31.44 18.43 3.10
C PRO A 138 32.73 17.59 3.11
N SER A 139 33.82 18.10 3.72
CA SER A 139 35.11 17.43 3.99
C SER A 139 35.51 16.28 3.02
N ASN A 140 35.99 16.64 1.81
CA ASN A 140 36.60 15.78 0.79
C ASN A 140 35.72 14.77 0.02
N VAL A 141 34.39 14.95 -0.05
CA VAL A 141 33.51 14.07 -0.87
C VAL A 141 33.72 14.23 -2.40
N TYR A 142 34.32 15.35 -2.85
CA TYR A 142 34.46 15.72 -4.27
C TYR A 142 35.90 16.00 -4.73
N ASN A 143 36.91 15.26 -4.25
CA ASN A 143 38.31 15.47 -4.67
C ASN A 143 38.68 14.88 -6.05
N GLY A 144 37.74 14.87 -6.99
CA GLY A 144 38.02 14.47 -8.36
C GLY A 144 36.85 14.73 -9.28
N THR A 145 37.05 15.69 -10.19
CA THR A 145 36.24 16.08 -11.36
C THR A 145 35.19 17.19 -11.17
N ASN A 146 35.39 18.28 -11.93
CA ASN A 146 34.38 19.29 -12.24
C ASN A 146 33.26 18.63 -13.05
N ILE A 147 32.16 18.23 -12.41
CA ILE A 147 30.95 17.79 -13.12
C ILE A 147 29.78 18.51 -12.49
N ALA A 148 29.19 19.45 -13.21
CA ALA A 148 27.87 19.97 -12.87
C ALA A 148 26.86 18.81 -13.02
N PRO A 149 26.11 18.42 -11.97
CA PRO A 149 25.04 17.45 -12.11
C PRO A 149 24.00 18.07 -13.05
N THR A 150 23.88 17.56 -14.26
CA THR A 150 22.99 18.15 -15.29
C THR A 150 21.65 17.43 -15.36
N ASP A 151 21.47 16.28 -14.69
CA ASP A 151 20.22 15.53 -14.68
C ASP A 151 19.57 15.50 -13.27
N ARG A 152 18.29 15.87 -13.24
CA ARG A 152 17.40 15.88 -12.06
C ARG A 152 17.38 14.53 -11.33
N ARG A 153 17.61 13.42 -12.04
CA ARG A 153 17.70 12.07 -11.43
C ARG A 153 18.86 11.96 -10.46
N GLU A 154 20.05 12.41 -10.87
CA GLU A 154 21.26 12.34 -10.05
C GLU A 154 21.11 13.20 -8.79
N ILE A 155 20.59 14.41 -8.95
CA ILE A 155 20.29 15.33 -7.85
C ILE A 155 19.35 14.67 -6.84
N ASN A 156 18.21 14.13 -7.28
CA ASN A 156 17.25 13.47 -6.39
C ASN A 156 17.85 12.26 -5.66
N TRP A 157 18.70 11.48 -6.34
CA TRP A 157 19.38 10.35 -5.73
C TRP A 157 20.42 10.81 -4.70
N GLN A 158 21.25 11.81 -5.02
CA GLN A 158 22.23 12.38 -4.10
C GLN A 158 21.58 12.98 -2.84
N LEU A 159 20.42 13.65 -2.98
CA LEU A 159 19.62 14.15 -1.85
C LEU A 159 19.13 13.03 -0.91
N SER A 160 18.99 11.79 -1.40
CA SER A 160 18.55 10.65 -0.58
C SER A 160 19.67 10.03 0.27
N LEU A 161 20.94 10.18 -0.13
CA LEU A 161 22.08 9.48 0.49
C LEU A 161 22.28 9.78 1.99
N PRO A 162 22.15 11.05 2.46
CA PRO A 162 22.26 11.35 3.88
C PRO A 162 21.18 10.65 4.71
N GLN A 163 19.95 10.56 4.18
CA GLN A 163 18.85 9.84 4.84
C GLN A 163 19.15 8.35 4.95
N ILE A 164 19.72 7.73 3.90
CA ILE A 164 20.19 6.34 3.94
C ILE A 164 21.21 6.16 5.07
N GLY A 165 22.22 7.04 5.16
CA GLY A 165 23.22 6.99 6.23
C GLY A 165 22.62 7.14 7.63
N LEU A 166 21.67 8.07 7.82
CA LEU A 166 20.97 8.24 9.09
C LEU A 166 20.19 6.99 9.49
N ASP A 167 19.60 6.27 8.53
CA ASP A 167 18.91 5.01 8.79
C ASP A 167 19.90 3.86 9.07
N VAL A 168 21.03 3.79 8.38
CA VAL A 168 22.13 2.83 8.64
C VAL A 168 22.62 2.94 10.08
N VAL A 169 22.92 4.15 10.57
CA VAL A 169 23.36 4.38 11.96
C VAL A 169 22.33 3.88 12.98
N ARG A 170 21.03 3.94 12.64
CA ARG A 170 19.93 3.51 13.52
C ARG A 170 19.56 2.03 13.36
N THR A 171 20.17 1.32 12.41
CA THR A 171 19.83 -0.08 12.09
C THR A 171 20.42 -1.01 13.13
N ASP A 172 19.56 -1.82 13.76
CA ASP A 172 19.94 -2.98 14.58
C ASP A 172 21.11 -2.79 15.54
N ARG A 173 21.20 -1.59 16.14
CA ARG A 173 22.29 -1.15 17.02
C ARG A 173 22.57 -2.04 18.22
N THR A 174 21.64 -2.94 18.55
CA THR A 174 21.78 -3.92 19.62
C THR A 174 22.63 -5.12 19.20
N LEU A 175 22.84 -5.36 17.90
CA LEU A 175 23.64 -6.47 17.39
C LEU A 175 25.11 -6.06 17.30
N VAL A 176 26.01 -6.94 17.78
CA VAL A 176 27.46 -6.74 17.71
C VAL A 176 27.95 -6.56 16.27
N TYR A 177 27.25 -7.14 15.29
CA TYR A 177 27.56 -7.01 13.86
C TYR A 177 27.69 -5.56 13.39
N TYR A 178 26.87 -4.65 13.93
CA TYR A 178 26.85 -3.24 13.56
C TYR A 178 27.80 -2.37 14.38
N GLU A 179 28.61 -2.94 15.27
CA GLU A 179 29.75 -2.21 15.88
C GLU A 179 30.86 -1.92 14.86
N ASP A 180 30.97 -2.77 13.85
CA ASP A 180 31.95 -2.64 12.78
C ASP A 180 31.44 -1.65 11.71
N GLU A 181 32.20 -0.58 11.51
CA GLU A 181 31.92 0.44 10.49
C GLU A 181 31.92 -0.14 9.07
N ALA A 182 32.73 -1.18 8.80
CA ALA A 182 32.75 -1.84 7.49
C ALA A 182 31.41 -2.54 7.18
N ASN A 183 30.77 -3.13 8.19
CA ASN A 183 29.45 -3.74 8.04
C ASN A 183 28.34 -2.70 7.84
N GLN A 184 28.45 -1.55 8.50
CA GLN A 184 27.56 -0.41 8.26
C GLN A 184 27.74 0.17 6.85
N ALA A 185 28.99 0.33 6.40
CA ALA A 185 29.31 0.79 5.05
C ALA A 185 28.81 -0.19 3.99
N LYS A 186 28.94 -1.51 4.21
CA LYS A 186 28.37 -2.55 3.33
C LYS A 186 26.84 -2.42 3.20
N LEU A 187 26.13 -2.19 4.32
CA LEU A 187 24.69 -1.93 4.29
C LEU A 187 24.35 -0.65 3.52
N TRP A 188 25.11 0.41 3.75
CA TRP A 188 24.93 1.68 3.07
C TRP A 188 25.14 1.55 1.56
N ASP A 189 26.24 0.94 1.11
CA ASP A 189 26.57 0.72 -0.30
C ASP A 189 25.45 -0.03 -1.03
N ILE A 190 24.92 -1.13 -0.44
CA ILE A 190 23.83 -1.91 -1.04
C ILE A 190 22.57 -1.05 -1.22
N LEU A 191 22.19 -0.26 -0.20
CA LEU A 191 21.00 0.60 -0.26
C LEU A 191 21.16 1.75 -1.27
N VAL A 192 22.37 2.31 -1.36
CA VAL A 192 22.74 3.38 -2.31
C VAL A 192 22.68 2.88 -3.74
N VAL A 193 23.27 1.71 -4.01
CA VAL A 193 23.23 1.09 -5.35
C VAL A 193 21.80 0.70 -5.70
N TYR A 194 21.03 0.17 -4.76
CA TYR A 194 19.62 -0.17 -5.01
C TYR A 194 18.80 1.07 -5.37
N SER A 195 18.94 2.16 -4.61
CA SER A 195 18.17 3.39 -4.85
C SER A 195 18.48 4.04 -6.20
N TRP A 196 19.68 3.79 -6.74
CA TRP A 196 20.04 4.18 -8.11
C TRP A 196 19.40 3.26 -9.17
N VAL A 197 19.43 1.94 -8.93
CA VAL A 197 18.98 0.92 -9.89
C VAL A 197 17.45 0.91 -10.02
N ASP A 198 16.70 0.91 -8.93
CA ASP A 198 15.23 0.95 -8.95
C ASP A 198 14.73 2.40 -8.93
N LYS A 199 14.61 3.00 -10.12
CA LYS A 199 14.15 4.39 -10.29
C LYS A 199 12.69 4.65 -9.88
N ASP A 200 11.87 3.61 -9.80
CA ASP A 200 10.44 3.76 -9.47
C ASP A 200 10.26 3.95 -7.95
N ILE A 201 11.09 3.24 -7.17
CA ILE A 201 11.01 3.21 -5.70
C ILE A 201 12.06 4.14 -5.08
N GLY A 202 13.28 4.13 -5.60
CA GLY A 202 14.43 4.78 -4.97
C GLY A 202 14.72 4.18 -3.59
N TYR A 203 15.00 5.04 -2.61
CA TYR A 203 15.09 4.65 -1.20
C TYR A 203 13.85 5.11 -0.43
N VAL A 204 13.29 4.20 0.36
CA VAL A 204 12.20 4.47 1.30
C VAL A 204 12.65 4.05 2.70
N GLN A 205 12.41 4.91 3.68
CA GLN A 205 12.74 4.64 5.08
C GLN A 205 12.13 3.29 5.52
N GLY A 206 12.94 2.43 6.14
CA GLY A 206 12.58 1.06 6.49
C GLY A 206 13.19 0.00 5.58
N MET A 207 13.67 0.36 4.39
CA MET A 207 14.40 -0.57 3.52
C MET A 207 15.69 -1.11 4.16
N ASN A 208 16.34 -0.29 5.01
CA ASN A 208 17.47 -0.69 5.83
C ASN A 208 17.15 -1.88 6.76
N ASP A 209 15.93 -1.95 7.29
CA ASP A 209 15.48 -3.06 8.16
C ASP A 209 15.30 -4.37 7.38
N ILE A 210 14.92 -4.28 6.10
CA ILE A 210 14.82 -5.43 5.19
C ILE A 210 16.20 -5.88 4.70
N CYS A 211 17.10 -4.92 4.43
CA CYS A 211 18.44 -5.20 3.94
C CYS A 211 19.37 -5.75 5.04
N SER A 212 19.18 -5.35 6.30
CA SER A 212 20.03 -5.76 7.44
C SER A 212 20.30 -7.27 7.48
N PRO A 213 19.27 -8.15 7.46
CA PRO A 213 19.49 -9.59 7.41
C PRO A 213 20.29 -10.08 6.19
N MET A 214 20.17 -9.41 5.03
CA MET A 214 20.91 -9.80 3.83
C MET A 214 22.41 -9.55 4.00
N VAL A 215 22.78 -8.40 4.56
CA VAL A 215 24.19 -8.04 4.81
C VAL A 215 24.84 -9.03 5.77
N MET A 216 24.10 -9.48 6.79
CA MET A 216 24.55 -10.45 7.79
C MET A 216 24.62 -11.90 7.28
N LEU A 217 23.74 -12.29 6.36
CA LEU A 217 23.64 -13.68 5.88
C LEU A 217 24.58 -14.00 4.72
N PHE A 218 25.04 -12.99 3.98
CA PHE A 218 25.86 -13.15 2.80
C PHE A 218 27.21 -12.49 2.99
N GLU A 219 28.29 -13.24 2.81
CA GLU A 219 29.66 -12.71 2.88
C GLU A 219 29.91 -11.69 1.78
N HIS A 220 29.59 -12.05 0.53
CA HIS A 220 29.79 -11.19 -0.64
C HIS A 220 28.68 -10.15 -0.78
N GLU A 221 29.05 -8.88 -0.91
CA GLU A 221 28.12 -7.74 -0.97
C GLU A 221 27.11 -7.84 -2.13
N ALA A 222 27.56 -8.24 -3.31
CA ALA A 222 26.65 -8.41 -4.46
C ALA A 222 25.58 -9.49 -4.22
N ASP A 223 25.91 -10.59 -3.52
CA ASP A 223 24.94 -11.66 -3.26
C ASP A 223 23.87 -11.15 -2.29
N ALA A 224 24.29 -10.36 -1.28
CA ALA A 224 23.38 -9.63 -0.40
C ALA A 224 22.48 -8.66 -1.18
N PHE A 225 23.06 -7.89 -2.12
CA PHE A 225 22.32 -6.96 -2.97
C PHE A 225 21.24 -7.68 -3.79
N TRP A 226 21.57 -8.77 -4.47
CA TRP A 226 20.60 -9.49 -5.30
C TRP A 226 19.50 -10.14 -4.46
N CYS A 227 19.84 -10.69 -3.30
CA CYS A 227 18.86 -11.20 -2.36
C CYS A 227 17.92 -10.09 -1.85
N PHE A 228 18.49 -8.91 -1.54
CA PHE A 228 17.72 -7.72 -1.16
C PHE A 228 16.82 -7.22 -2.30
N GLU A 229 17.32 -7.13 -3.52
CA GLU A 229 16.57 -6.70 -4.71
C GLU A 229 15.35 -7.59 -4.94
N ARG A 230 15.54 -8.90 -4.85
CA ARG A 230 14.48 -9.90 -4.99
C ARG A 230 13.45 -9.80 -3.86
N ALA A 231 13.90 -9.57 -2.63
CA ALA A 231 13.00 -9.29 -1.51
C ALA A 231 12.19 -8.01 -1.74
N MET A 232 12.81 -6.94 -2.26
CA MET A 232 12.13 -5.70 -2.59
C MET A 232 11.12 -5.86 -3.74
N ARG A 233 11.40 -6.69 -4.76
CA ARG A 233 10.40 -7.03 -5.79
C ARG A 233 9.18 -7.72 -5.20
N LYS A 234 9.39 -8.69 -4.31
CA LYS A 234 8.29 -9.36 -3.59
C LYS A 234 7.51 -8.36 -2.72
N LEU A 235 8.18 -7.34 -2.21
CA LEU A 235 7.64 -6.25 -1.40
C LEU A 235 7.31 -5.00 -2.20
N LYS A 236 7.28 -5.03 -3.55
CA LYS A 236 7.08 -3.83 -4.37
C LYS A 236 5.72 -3.17 -4.10
N SER A 237 4.71 -3.97 -3.74
CA SER A 237 3.46 -3.43 -3.18
C SER A 237 3.69 -2.73 -1.83
N ASN A 238 4.51 -3.27 -0.93
CA ASN A 238 4.73 -2.71 0.40
C ASN A 238 5.62 -1.45 0.39
N ALA A 239 6.49 -1.30 -0.61
CA ALA A 239 7.41 -0.17 -0.74
C ALA A 239 6.83 1.02 -1.50
N THR A 240 5.70 0.84 -2.20
CA THR A 240 5.01 1.90 -2.92
C THR A 240 3.80 2.40 -2.12
N SER A 241 3.54 3.71 -2.16
CA SER A 241 2.37 4.30 -1.48
C SER A 241 1.06 3.63 -1.90
N MET A 242 0.91 3.30 -3.19
CA MET A 242 -0.24 2.60 -3.74
C MET A 242 -0.42 1.19 -3.16
N GLY A 243 0.66 0.42 -2.99
CA GLY A 243 0.52 -0.93 -2.48
C GLY A 243 0.40 -0.99 -0.95
N VAL A 244 0.92 -0.02 -0.19
CA VAL A 244 0.61 0.14 1.24
C VAL A 244 -0.88 0.42 1.42
N GLN A 245 -1.44 1.39 0.69
CA GLN A 245 -2.88 1.68 0.74
C GLN A 245 -3.74 0.47 0.33
N SER A 246 -3.32 -0.27 -0.69
CA SER A 246 -3.99 -1.52 -1.10
C SER A 246 -3.98 -2.56 0.02
N GLN A 247 -2.87 -2.72 0.74
CA GLN A 247 -2.77 -3.66 1.86
C GLN A 247 -3.61 -3.24 3.07
N LEU A 248 -3.64 -1.94 3.40
CA LEU A 248 -4.51 -1.41 4.46
C LEU A 248 -5.98 -1.55 4.10
N GLY A 249 -6.36 -1.27 2.85
CA GLY A 249 -7.71 -1.51 2.35
C GLY A 249 -8.09 -3.00 2.42
N THR A 250 -7.15 -3.89 2.06
CA THR A 250 -7.34 -5.34 2.20
C THR A 250 -7.50 -5.74 3.67
N LEU A 251 -6.70 -5.16 4.57
CA LEU A 251 -6.82 -5.38 6.01
C LEU A 251 -8.19 -4.95 6.53
N ALA A 252 -8.65 -3.76 6.17
CA ALA A 252 -9.96 -3.24 6.53
C ALA A 252 -11.08 -4.18 6.06
N GLN A 253 -11.02 -4.64 4.80
CA GLN A 253 -11.97 -5.62 4.25
C GLN A 253 -11.96 -6.94 5.02
N ILE A 254 -10.77 -7.45 5.39
CA ILE A 254 -10.62 -8.66 6.18
C ILE A 254 -11.26 -8.48 7.56
N ILE A 255 -10.90 -7.42 8.30
CA ILE A 255 -11.44 -7.15 9.63
C ILE A 255 -12.95 -6.94 9.58
N ARG A 256 -13.45 -6.12 8.64
CA ARG A 256 -14.89 -5.90 8.42
C ARG A 256 -15.64 -7.19 8.20
N ALA A 257 -15.07 -8.12 7.43
CA ALA A 257 -15.71 -9.41 7.18
C ALA A 257 -15.64 -10.33 8.40
N ILE A 258 -14.48 -10.49 9.05
CA ILE A 258 -14.30 -11.48 10.12
C ILE A 258 -14.86 -11.03 11.47
N ASP A 259 -14.79 -9.73 11.75
CA ASP A 259 -15.13 -9.06 13.00
C ASP A 259 -15.65 -7.62 12.77
N PRO A 260 -16.91 -7.49 12.30
CA PRO A 260 -17.50 -6.20 11.97
C PRO A 260 -17.56 -5.22 13.15
N LYS A 261 -17.70 -5.72 14.39
CA LYS A 261 -17.77 -4.90 15.60
C LYS A 261 -16.45 -4.20 15.86
N LEU A 262 -15.34 -4.92 15.73
CA LEU A 262 -14.02 -4.33 15.85
C LEU A 262 -13.75 -3.30 14.74
N HIS A 263 -14.14 -3.60 13.49
CA HIS A 263 -14.00 -2.65 12.40
C HIS A 263 -14.74 -1.34 12.66
N GLN A 264 -16.02 -1.42 13.03
CA GLN A 264 -16.85 -0.26 13.32
C GLN A 264 -16.26 0.56 14.47
N HIS A 265 -15.83 -0.10 15.55
CA HIS A 265 -15.21 0.61 16.67
C HIS A 265 -13.91 1.31 16.25
N LEU A 266 -13.08 0.69 15.41
CA LEU A 266 -11.88 1.33 14.86
C LEU A 266 -12.24 2.56 13.99
N GLU A 267 -13.32 2.52 13.22
CA GLU A 267 -13.83 3.70 12.49
C GLU A 267 -14.29 4.81 13.45
N GLU A 268 -14.95 4.46 14.56
CA GLU A 268 -15.44 5.43 15.57
C GLU A 268 -14.29 6.14 16.31
N VAL A 269 -13.14 5.49 16.49
CA VAL A 269 -11.95 6.05 17.16
C VAL A 269 -10.90 6.62 16.20
N ASP A 270 -11.29 6.92 14.95
CA ASP A 270 -10.42 7.47 13.90
C ASP A 270 -9.27 6.55 13.43
N GLY A 271 -9.40 5.24 13.69
CA GLY A 271 -8.49 4.18 13.25
C GLY A 271 -8.97 3.40 12.03
N GLY A 272 -10.03 3.86 11.34
CA GLY A 272 -10.69 3.14 10.23
C GLY A 272 -9.82 2.95 8.98
N GLU A 273 -8.78 3.77 8.81
CA GLU A 273 -7.79 3.64 7.72
C GLU A 273 -6.64 2.68 8.04
N TYR A 274 -6.54 2.18 9.28
CA TYR A 274 -5.53 1.23 9.72
C TYR A 274 -4.07 1.71 9.60
N LEU A 275 -3.82 3.03 9.56
CA LEU A 275 -2.47 3.60 9.40
C LEU A 275 -1.46 3.13 10.48
N PHE A 276 -1.94 2.79 11.67
CA PHE A 276 -1.12 2.19 12.74
C PHE A 276 -0.44 0.87 12.32
N ALA A 277 -0.94 0.18 11.29
CA ALA A 277 -0.39 -1.07 10.78
C ALA A 277 0.72 -0.88 9.73
N ILE A 278 0.96 0.35 9.25
CA ILE A 278 1.93 0.63 8.18
C ILE A 278 3.30 0.09 8.53
N ARG A 279 3.80 0.38 9.75
CA ARG A 279 5.12 -0.10 10.20
C ARG A 279 5.21 -1.62 10.15
N MET A 280 4.17 -2.34 10.59
CA MET A 280 4.16 -3.81 10.58
C MET A 280 4.22 -4.38 9.16
N LEU A 281 3.56 -3.75 8.20
CA LEU A 281 3.51 -4.21 6.80
C LEU A 281 4.75 -3.83 6.00
N MET A 282 5.22 -2.59 6.18
CA MET A 282 6.34 -2.01 5.42
C MET A 282 7.65 -2.74 5.69
N VAL A 283 7.94 -3.04 6.97
CA VAL A 283 9.17 -3.75 7.35
C VAL A 283 8.91 -5.20 7.79
N LEU A 284 7.81 -5.81 7.33
CA LEU A 284 7.44 -7.20 7.61
C LEU A 284 7.58 -7.60 9.08
N PHE A 285 7.04 -6.79 9.98
CA PHE A 285 7.10 -6.98 11.43
C PHE A 285 8.51 -6.99 12.03
N ARG A 286 9.56 -6.55 11.30
CA ARG A 286 10.94 -6.52 11.82
C ARG A 286 11.02 -5.80 13.16
N ARG A 287 10.27 -4.72 13.33
CA ARG A 287 10.26 -3.91 14.56
C ARG A 287 9.42 -4.51 15.69
N GLU A 288 8.65 -5.58 15.43
CA GLU A 288 7.76 -6.23 16.42
C GLU A 288 8.36 -7.49 17.05
N PHE A 289 9.46 -8.00 16.48
CA PHE A 289 10.11 -9.24 16.89
C PHE A 289 11.59 -9.01 17.22
N SER A 290 12.20 -9.95 17.95
CA SER A 290 13.67 -10.03 18.00
C SER A 290 14.20 -10.31 16.58
N PHE A 291 15.47 -9.97 16.32
CA PHE A 291 16.09 -10.21 15.01
C PHE A 291 15.91 -11.67 14.54
N VAL A 292 16.17 -12.62 15.44
CA VAL A 292 16.06 -14.06 15.17
C VAL A 292 14.62 -14.50 14.90
N ASP A 293 13.65 -13.99 15.68
CA ASP A 293 12.23 -14.32 15.46
C ASP A 293 11.68 -13.67 14.18
N ALA A 294 12.18 -12.49 13.80
CA ALA A 294 11.82 -11.82 12.54
C ALA A 294 12.29 -12.62 11.32
N ILE A 295 13.56 -13.02 11.27
CA ILE A 295 14.06 -13.82 10.13
C ILE A 295 13.41 -15.21 10.07
N TYR A 296 13.06 -15.80 11.22
CA TYR A 296 12.28 -17.04 11.27
C TYR A 296 10.84 -16.83 10.76
N LEU A 297 10.22 -15.68 11.08
CA LEU A 297 8.91 -15.33 10.54
C LEU A 297 8.97 -15.24 9.01
N TRP A 298 9.97 -14.53 8.47
CA TRP A 298 10.12 -14.29 7.04
C TRP A 298 10.34 -15.57 6.25
N GLU A 299 11.26 -16.44 6.66
CA GLU A 299 11.54 -17.69 5.93
C GLU A 299 10.30 -18.60 5.88
N VAL A 300 9.51 -18.62 6.96
CA VAL A 300 8.27 -19.41 6.99
C VAL A 300 7.21 -18.77 6.12
N MET A 301 7.07 -17.44 6.13
CA MET A 301 6.15 -16.71 5.26
C MET A 301 6.50 -16.91 3.78
N TRP A 302 7.75 -16.69 3.39
CA TRP A 302 8.20 -16.89 2.01
C TRP A 302 8.05 -18.35 1.58
N ALA A 303 8.34 -19.32 2.45
CA ALA A 303 8.07 -20.73 2.14
C ALA A 303 6.56 -21.07 2.07
N MET A 304 5.68 -20.30 2.70
CA MET A 304 4.23 -20.47 2.57
C MET A 304 3.68 -19.84 1.29
N GLU A 305 4.26 -18.71 0.88
CA GLU A 305 3.89 -17.92 -0.30
C GLU A 305 4.68 -18.28 -1.56
N TYR A 306 5.56 -19.28 -1.49
CA TYR A 306 6.45 -19.63 -2.58
C TYR A 306 5.67 -20.03 -3.84
N ASN A 307 6.08 -19.47 -4.98
CA ASN A 307 5.62 -19.81 -6.31
C ASN A 307 6.84 -20.30 -7.12
N PRO A 308 6.83 -21.51 -7.73
CA PRO A 308 7.93 -21.99 -8.57
C PRO A 308 8.26 -21.04 -9.73
N ASP A 309 7.30 -20.27 -10.23
CA ASP A 309 7.49 -19.35 -11.36
C ASP A 309 8.17 -18.03 -10.94
N ILE A 310 8.52 -17.85 -9.66
CA ILE A 310 9.07 -16.60 -9.12
C ILE A 310 10.38 -16.19 -9.80
N TYR A 311 11.23 -17.16 -10.15
CA TYR A 311 12.50 -16.91 -10.83
C TYR A 311 12.25 -16.34 -12.23
N SER A 312 11.48 -17.07 -13.07
CA SER A 312 11.17 -16.64 -14.44
C SER A 312 10.43 -15.31 -14.47
N ALA A 313 9.52 -15.07 -13.52
CA ALA A 313 8.81 -13.79 -13.39
C ALA A 313 9.73 -12.59 -13.11
N TYR A 314 10.95 -12.82 -12.61
CA TYR A 314 11.93 -11.76 -12.40
C TYR A 314 12.91 -11.57 -13.56
N GLU A 315 13.21 -12.63 -14.30
CA GLU A 315 14.11 -12.59 -15.46
C GLU A 315 13.39 -12.13 -16.75
N GLU A 316 12.11 -12.47 -16.93
CA GLU A 316 11.33 -12.10 -18.12
C GLU A 316 10.70 -10.69 -17.99
N SER A 317 11.07 -9.77 -18.88
CA SER A 317 10.50 -8.42 -18.94
C SER A 317 9.03 -8.44 -19.43
N ARG A 318 8.08 -8.37 -18.49
CA ARG A 318 6.71 -7.80 -18.63
C ARG A 318 5.79 -8.27 -19.78
N GLU A 319 5.90 -9.48 -20.32
CA GLU A 319 4.82 -10.05 -21.16
C GLU A 319 4.45 -11.48 -20.77
N LEU A 320 3.66 -11.62 -19.70
CA LEU A 320 2.94 -12.87 -19.44
C LEU A 320 1.63 -12.86 -20.21
N GLY A 321 1.64 -13.49 -21.39
CA GLY A 321 0.43 -14.02 -22.01
C GLY A 321 -0.17 -15.09 -21.10
N SER A 322 -1.37 -14.86 -20.57
CA SER A 322 -2.06 -15.85 -19.75
C SER A 322 -2.54 -17.02 -20.62
N SER A 323 -1.78 -18.13 -20.65
CA SER A 323 -2.36 -19.41 -21.03
C SER A 323 -2.85 -20.12 -19.76
N SER A 324 -4.16 -20.14 -19.56
CA SER A 324 -4.80 -20.89 -18.46
C SER A 324 -4.85 -22.36 -18.83
N SER A 325 -3.78 -23.10 -18.55
CA SER A 325 -3.84 -24.56 -18.47
C SER A 325 -4.05 -24.98 -17.01
N GLU A 326 -4.93 -25.96 -16.77
CA GLU A 326 -5.18 -26.48 -15.43
C GLU A 326 -3.90 -27.15 -14.88
N LEU A 327 -3.38 -26.64 -13.76
CA LEU A 327 -2.18 -27.15 -13.11
C LEU A 327 -2.38 -28.58 -12.58
N LYS A 328 -1.46 -29.49 -12.89
CA LYS A 328 -1.51 -30.88 -12.39
C LYS A 328 -1.20 -30.94 -10.88
N ALA A 329 -1.77 -31.91 -10.19
CA ALA A 329 -1.57 -32.10 -8.74
C ALA A 329 -0.10 -32.34 -8.31
N SER A 330 0.74 -32.85 -9.20
CA SER A 330 2.20 -32.98 -8.99
C SER A 330 2.91 -31.62 -8.96
N GLN A 331 2.52 -30.70 -9.84
CA GLN A 331 3.06 -29.34 -9.92
C GLN A 331 2.64 -28.50 -8.72
N LEU A 332 1.41 -28.67 -8.22
CA LEU A 332 0.92 -27.99 -7.00
C LEU A 332 1.75 -28.31 -5.74
N LYS A 333 2.53 -29.39 -5.70
CA LYS A 333 3.39 -29.72 -4.55
C LYS A 333 4.60 -28.80 -4.42
N GLN A 334 4.99 -28.12 -5.51
CA GLN A 334 6.10 -27.19 -5.54
C GLN A 334 5.72 -25.80 -5.02
N TYR A 335 4.43 -25.48 -4.98
CA TYR A 335 3.92 -24.24 -4.37
C TYR A 335 3.96 -24.31 -2.84
N GLY A 336 4.19 -23.15 -2.23
CA GLY A 336 4.04 -22.94 -0.80
C GLY A 336 2.62 -23.26 -0.33
N LYS A 337 2.46 -23.63 0.95
CA LYS A 337 1.17 -24.13 1.47
C LYS A 337 0.06 -23.08 1.40
N PHE A 338 0.39 -21.81 1.64
CA PHE A 338 -0.57 -20.70 1.56
C PHE A 338 -0.92 -20.43 0.09
N GLU A 339 0.07 -20.34 -0.78
CA GLU A 339 -0.16 -20.07 -2.20
C GLU A 339 -0.94 -21.19 -2.89
N ARG A 340 -0.58 -22.45 -2.63
CA ARG A 340 -1.35 -23.60 -3.11
C ARG A 340 -2.82 -23.52 -2.69
N LYS A 341 -3.09 -23.08 -1.46
CA LYS A 341 -4.47 -22.96 -0.98
C LYS A 341 -5.22 -21.85 -1.73
N ASN A 342 -4.57 -20.71 -1.97
CA ASN A 342 -5.13 -19.63 -2.79
C ASN A 342 -5.50 -20.14 -4.18
N LEU A 343 -4.56 -20.80 -4.88
CA LEU A 343 -4.79 -21.38 -6.21
C LEU A 343 -5.95 -22.37 -6.22
N THR A 344 -5.99 -23.33 -5.29
CA THR A 344 -7.06 -24.35 -5.25
C THR A 344 -8.44 -23.80 -4.89
N SER A 345 -8.50 -22.60 -4.32
CA SER A 345 -9.77 -22.00 -3.90
C SER A 345 -10.47 -21.23 -5.03
N GLY A 346 -9.82 -21.01 -6.18
CA GLY A 346 -10.41 -20.37 -7.35
C GLY A 346 -10.60 -18.85 -7.24
N TRP A 347 -10.14 -18.23 -6.16
CA TRP A 347 -10.27 -16.78 -5.92
C TRP A 347 -9.00 -16.05 -6.34
N THR A 348 -9.03 -15.37 -7.49
CA THR A 348 -7.89 -14.63 -8.06
C THR A 348 -7.84 -13.15 -7.63
N ASP A 349 -8.99 -12.54 -7.32
CA ASP A 349 -9.12 -11.07 -7.17
C ASP A 349 -8.71 -10.48 -5.81
N GLN A 350 -8.53 -11.28 -4.76
CA GLN A 350 -8.30 -10.76 -3.39
C GLN A 350 -7.24 -11.56 -2.62
N ARG A 351 -6.06 -11.76 -3.22
CA ARG A 351 -4.92 -12.40 -2.57
C ARG A 351 -4.17 -11.40 -1.69
N GLY A 352 -4.71 -11.12 -0.50
CA GLY A 352 -3.95 -10.39 0.52
C GLY A 352 -2.68 -11.16 0.90
N ALA A 353 -1.54 -10.48 1.00
CA ALA A 353 -0.29 -11.09 1.47
C ALA A 353 -0.48 -11.70 2.87
N LEU A 354 0.27 -12.75 3.21
CA LEU A 354 0.20 -13.40 4.53
C LEU A 354 0.49 -12.41 5.66
N ALA A 355 1.30 -11.38 5.40
CA ALA A 355 1.57 -10.26 6.31
C ALA A 355 0.27 -9.53 6.74
N VAL A 356 -0.68 -9.34 5.83
CA VAL A 356 -1.96 -8.67 6.12
C VAL A 356 -2.79 -9.52 7.09
N TYR A 357 -2.86 -10.83 6.86
CA TYR A 357 -3.52 -11.76 7.78
C TYR A 357 -2.79 -11.85 9.13
N LEU A 358 -1.48 -11.63 9.16
CA LEU A 358 -0.71 -11.54 10.39
C LEU A 358 -1.12 -10.31 11.19
N VAL A 359 -1.25 -9.14 10.57
CA VAL A 359 -1.78 -7.93 11.24
C VAL A 359 -3.19 -8.19 11.77
N ALA A 360 -4.05 -8.80 10.96
CA ALA A 360 -5.39 -9.15 11.40
C ALA A 360 -5.40 -10.06 12.64
N SER A 361 -4.44 -10.98 12.74
CA SER A 361 -4.29 -11.85 13.92
C SER A 361 -3.84 -11.11 15.17
N VAL A 362 -3.03 -10.07 15.01
CA VAL A 362 -2.62 -9.19 16.11
C VAL A 362 -3.82 -8.41 16.64
N LEU A 363 -4.64 -7.85 15.73
CA LEU A 363 -5.87 -7.13 16.08
C LEU A 363 -6.89 -8.05 16.77
N GLU A 364 -7.16 -9.24 16.23
CA GLU A 364 -8.09 -10.21 16.84
C GLU A 364 -7.62 -10.62 18.25
N LYS A 365 -6.30 -10.75 18.47
CA LYS A 365 -5.73 -11.08 19.78
C LYS A 365 -5.96 -9.98 20.83
N LYS A 366 -5.97 -8.70 20.42
CA LYS A 366 -6.23 -7.55 21.31
C LYS A 366 -7.67 -7.05 21.29
N ASN A 367 -8.54 -7.67 20.48
CA ASN A 367 -9.94 -7.27 20.28
C ASN A 367 -10.65 -6.80 21.57
N LYS A 368 -10.63 -7.61 22.63
CA LYS A 368 -11.34 -7.29 23.88
C LYS A 368 -10.86 -6.02 24.55
N ARG A 369 -9.55 -5.73 24.46
CA ARG A 369 -8.96 -4.51 25.03
C ARG A 369 -9.22 -3.32 24.11
N LEU A 370 -9.02 -3.49 22.81
CA LEU A 370 -9.34 -2.46 21.81
C LEU A 370 -10.78 -1.96 22.00
N LEU A 371 -11.76 -2.86 22.03
CA LEU A 371 -13.19 -2.51 22.20
C LEU A 371 -13.55 -1.87 23.56
N LYS A 372 -12.71 -1.98 24.58
CA LYS A 372 -13.02 -1.53 25.95
C LYS A 372 -12.23 -0.30 26.38
N GLU A 373 -10.98 -0.25 25.96
CA GLU A 373 -9.98 0.70 26.44
C GLU A 373 -9.67 1.78 25.39
N ALA A 374 -9.84 1.50 24.09
CA ALA A 374 -9.54 2.48 23.06
C ALA A 374 -10.67 3.50 22.94
N GLN A 375 -10.36 4.78 23.19
CA GLN A 375 -11.27 5.90 22.98
C GLN A 375 -10.80 6.81 21.83
N GLY A 376 -9.53 6.71 21.44
CA GLY A 376 -8.96 7.35 20.26
C GLY A 376 -7.86 6.51 19.60
N LEU A 377 -7.34 6.99 18.47
CA LEU A 377 -6.27 6.35 17.72
C LEU A 377 -4.99 6.13 18.55
N ASP A 378 -4.64 7.07 19.43
CA ASP A 378 -3.47 6.96 20.29
C ASP A 378 -3.54 5.74 21.22
N ASP A 379 -4.73 5.44 21.77
CA ASP A 379 -4.94 4.25 22.59
C ASP A 379 -4.77 2.96 21.78
N VAL A 380 -5.24 2.97 20.52
CA VAL A 380 -5.03 1.84 19.60
C VAL A 380 -3.54 1.61 19.38
N VAL A 381 -2.78 2.67 19.09
CA VAL A 381 -1.33 2.59 18.89
C VAL A 381 -0.64 2.11 20.16
N GLN A 382 -1.03 2.60 21.34
CA GLN A 382 -0.47 2.19 22.63
C GLN A 382 -0.74 0.70 22.93
N ILE A 383 -1.99 0.24 22.79
CA ILE A 383 -2.39 -1.15 23.02
C ILE A 383 -1.66 -2.11 22.09
N LEU A 384 -1.47 -1.70 20.83
CA LEU A 384 -0.70 -2.46 19.84
C LEU A 384 0.81 -2.39 20.12
N GLY A 385 1.31 -1.27 20.63
CA GLY A 385 2.72 -1.08 21.00
C GLY A 385 3.20 -2.10 22.04
N GLU A 386 2.35 -2.50 23.00
CA GLU A 386 2.67 -3.53 24.00
C GLU A 386 2.97 -4.93 23.40
N ILE A 387 2.58 -5.14 22.14
CA ILE A 387 2.77 -6.41 21.44
C ILE A 387 4.21 -6.55 20.94
N THR A 388 4.89 -5.42 20.74
CA THR A 388 6.30 -5.34 20.37
C THR A 388 7.13 -6.21 21.31
N GLY A 389 7.88 -7.16 20.75
CA GLY A 389 8.74 -8.08 21.50
C GLY A 389 8.01 -9.21 22.25
N ASN A 390 6.67 -9.22 22.26
CA ASN A 390 5.85 -10.20 22.98
C ASN A 390 5.12 -11.18 22.05
N LEU A 391 5.31 -11.07 20.74
CA LEU A 391 4.76 -12.00 19.76
C LEU A 391 5.56 -13.30 19.69
N ASP A 392 4.86 -14.39 19.43
CA ASP A 392 5.43 -15.67 19.03
C ASP A 392 5.13 -15.85 17.54
N ALA A 393 6.17 -15.83 16.70
CA ALA A 393 6.05 -15.84 15.24
C ALA A 393 5.26 -17.07 14.75
N LYS A 394 5.51 -18.25 15.33
CA LYS A 394 4.83 -19.49 14.95
C LYS A 394 3.35 -19.47 15.32
N LYS A 395 3.02 -18.99 16.52
CA LYS A 395 1.64 -18.84 16.98
C LYS A 395 0.91 -17.79 16.14
N ALA A 396 1.52 -16.64 15.91
CA ALA A 396 0.94 -15.56 15.11
C ALA A 396 0.62 -16.03 13.69
N LEU A 397 1.54 -16.73 13.00
CA LEU A 397 1.29 -17.34 11.70
C LEU A 397 0.15 -18.37 11.72
N LYS A 398 0.06 -19.19 12.76
CA LYS A 398 -1.03 -20.17 12.89
C LYS A 398 -2.39 -19.48 13.00
N GLU A 399 -2.48 -18.40 13.77
CA GLU A 399 -3.70 -17.61 13.88
C GLU A 399 -4.03 -16.86 12.58
N ALA A 400 -3.02 -16.28 11.91
CA ALA A 400 -3.18 -15.65 10.59
C ALA A 400 -3.79 -16.62 9.57
N LEU A 401 -3.34 -17.89 9.52
CA LEU A 401 -3.90 -18.91 8.64
C LEU A 401 -5.35 -19.29 8.99
N LYS A 402 -5.74 -19.21 10.27
CA LYS A 402 -7.13 -19.42 10.68
C LYS A 402 -8.01 -18.25 10.22
N ILE A 403 -7.54 -17.01 10.39
CA ILE A 403 -8.24 -15.82 9.90
C ILE A 403 -8.42 -15.90 8.39
N HIS A 404 -7.37 -16.25 7.66
CA HIS A 404 -7.46 -16.46 6.21
C HIS A 404 -8.54 -17.48 5.84
N LYS A 405 -8.58 -18.64 6.53
CA LYS A 405 -9.65 -19.64 6.31
C LYS A 405 -11.04 -19.08 6.62
N LYS A 406 -11.20 -18.34 7.72
CA LYS A 406 -12.45 -17.70 8.14
C LYS A 406 -12.92 -16.67 7.13
N TYR A 407 -12.01 -15.83 6.64
CA TYR A 407 -12.28 -14.81 5.63
C TYR A 407 -12.76 -15.42 4.30
N LEU A 408 -12.01 -16.38 3.74
CA LEU A 408 -12.42 -17.07 2.50
C LEU A 408 -13.81 -17.71 2.63
N SER A 409 -14.12 -18.32 3.78
CA SER A 409 -15.45 -18.92 3.99
C SER A 409 -16.57 -17.89 4.00
N LYS A 410 -16.34 -16.68 4.55
CA LYS A 410 -17.35 -15.62 4.57
C LYS A 410 -17.56 -15.00 3.20
N ILE A 411 -16.49 -14.73 2.44
CA ILE A 411 -16.62 -14.18 1.08
C ILE A 411 -17.42 -15.11 0.17
N HIS A 412 -17.19 -16.42 0.26
CA HIS A 412 -17.96 -17.40 -0.52
C HIS A 412 -19.46 -17.31 -0.24
N ILE A 413 -19.85 -17.12 1.03
CA ILE A 413 -21.25 -16.91 1.42
C ILE A 413 -21.81 -15.59 0.88
N PHE A 414 -21.03 -14.50 0.92
CA PHE A 414 -21.48 -13.21 0.41
C PHE A 414 -21.69 -13.21 -1.11
N LYS A 415 -20.74 -13.75 -1.88
CA LYS A 415 -20.85 -13.82 -3.34
C LYS A 415 -21.98 -14.75 -3.80
N SER A 416 -22.16 -15.91 -3.15
CA SER A 416 -23.30 -16.80 -3.46
C SER A 416 -24.65 -16.14 -3.18
N LYS A 417 -24.78 -15.37 -2.08
CA LYS A 417 -25.97 -14.55 -1.83
C LYS A 417 -26.15 -13.43 -2.84
N GLU A 418 -25.06 -12.76 -3.26
CA GLU A 418 -25.12 -11.69 -4.26
C GLU A 418 -25.51 -12.22 -5.64
N GLU A 419 -25.01 -13.39 -6.04
CA GLU A 419 -25.42 -14.09 -7.28
C GLU A 419 -26.89 -14.50 -7.23
N GLN A 420 -27.36 -15.06 -6.10
CA GLN A 420 -28.78 -15.35 -5.89
C GLN A 420 -29.64 -14.08 -5.95
N LEU A 421 -29.16 -12.97 -5.39
CA LEU A 421 -29.86 -11.68 -5.43
C LEU A 421 -29.84 -11.06 -6.84
N LYS A 422 -28.76 -11.24 -7.61
CA LYS A 422 -28.68 -10.85 -9.03
C LYS A 422 -29.64 -11.69 -9.88
N LEU A 423 -29.76 -12.99 -9.61
CA LEU A 423 -30.71 -13.88 -10.28
C LEU A 423 -32.16 -13.51 -9.94
N ALA A 424 -32.45 -13.23 -8.67
CA ALA A 424 -33.74 -12.75 -8.20
C ALA A 424 -34.11 -11.40 -8.84
N ARG A 425 -33.17 -10.44 -8.88
CA ARG A 425 -33.35 -9.15 -9.56
C ARG A 425 -33.54 -9.31 -11.08
N LYS A 426 -32.85 -10.25 -11.73
CA LYS A 426 -33.10 -10.62 -13.14
C LYS A 426 -34.51 -11.19 -13.34
N ALA A 427 -35.04 -11.99 -12.42
CA ALA A 427 -36.40 -12.49 -12.53
C ALA A 427 -37.46 -11.39 -12.35
N THR A 428 -37.20 -10.37 -11.51
CA THR A 428 -38.16 -9.27 -11.26
C THR A 428 -38.10 -8.14 -12.32
N PHE A 429 -36.98 -7.98 -13.04
CA PHE A 429 -36.73 -6.81 -13.90
C PHE A 429 -37.10 -6.98 -15.38
N TYR A 430 -37.33 -8.22 -15.85
CA TYR A 430 -37.53 -8.49 -17.29
C TYR A 430 -38.99 -8.53 -17.75
N LEU A 431 -39.97 -8.62 -16.85
CA LEU A 431 -41.38 -8.66 -17.25
C LEU A 431 -41.97 -7.27 -17.61
N PRO A 432 -41.62 -6.17 -16.91
CA PRO A 432 -42.14 -4.84 -17.25
C PRO A 432 -41.34 -4.12 -18.37
N LYS A 433 -40.01 -4.30 -18.42
CA LYS A 433 -39.15 -3.55 -19.38
C LYS A 433 -39.24 -4.03 -20.84
N PHE A 434 -39.72 -5.25 -21.09
CA PHE A 434 -39.89 -5.75 -22.46
C PHE A 434 -41.06 -5.06 -23.18
N ILE A 435 -42.06 -4.59 -22.43
CA ILE A 435 -43.25 -3.91 -22.97
C ILE A 435 -42.95 -2.44 -23.28
N ASP A 436 -42.19 -1.74 -22.43
CA ASP A 436 -41.81 -0.33 -22.66
C ASP A 436 -40.80 -0.16 -23.80
N THR A 437 -39.90 -1.12 -23.98
CA THR A 437 -38.85 -1.05 -25.01
C THR A 437 -39.40 -1.24 -26.43
N LEU A 438 -40.52 -1.94 -26.59
CA LEU A 438 -41.22 -2.06 -27.88
C LEU A 438 -42.02 -0.81 -28.26
N SER A 439 -42.43 0.01 -27.28
CA SER A 439 -43.13 1.29 -27.54
C SER A 439 -42.20 2.44 -27.90
N LEU A 440 -40.93 2.40 -27.46
CA LEU A 440 -39.97 3.50 -27.64
C LEU A 440 -39.02 3.31 -28.83
N ALA A 441 -39.05 2.15 -29.50
CA ALA A 441 -38.22 1.86 -30.67
C ALA A 441 -38.76 2.47 -31.99
N GLN A 442 -39.90 3.19 -31.97
CA GLN A 442 -40.48 3.78 -33.18
C GLN A 442 -39.97 5.19 -33.55
N ASN A 443 -39.19 5.89 -32.72
CA ASN A 443 -38.70 7.23 -33.06
C ASN A 443 -37.22 7.40 -32.72
N GLY A 444 -36.36 7.06 -33.68
CA GLY A 444 -34.92 7.20 -33.56
C GLY A 444 -34.44 8.65 -33.46
N ARG A 445 -33.60 8.92 -32.45
CA ARG A 445 -32.48 9.88 -32.44
C ARG A 445 -31.76 9.84 -31.09
N TYR A 446 -30.46 9.59 -31.09
CA TYR A 446 -29.58 9.95 -29.96
C TYR A 446 -28.38 10.72 -30.49
N SER A 447 -28.19 11.93 -29.94
CA SER A 447 -26.95 12.72 -30.00
C SER A 447 -26.34 12.72 -28.60
N VAL A 448 -25.03 12.62 -28.51
CA VAL A 448 -24.24 12.62 -27.26
C VAL A 448 -24.09 14.06 -26.79
N CYS A 449 -25.11 14.57 -26.11
CA CYS A 449 -25.11 15.61 -25.05
C CYS A 449 -26.46 16.35 -25.05
N PRO A 450 -27.37 15.97 -24.14
CA PRO A 450 -28.36 16.91 -23.64
C PRO A 450 -28.30 17.03 -22.10
N CYS A 451 -28.63 18.23 -21.60
CA CYS A 451 -28.93 18.63 -20.22
C CYS A 451 -27.82 18.64 -19.15
N VAL A 452 -26.98 19.68 -19.16
CA VAL A 452 -26.78 20.46 -17.91
C VAL A 452 -28.09 21.22 -17.69
N GLY A 453 -28.84 20.83 -16.65
CA GLY A 453 -30.17 21.36 -16.35
C GLY A 453 -30.15 22.88 -16.13
N ARG A 454 -31.24 23.55 -16.53
CA ARG A 454 -31.45 24.97 -16.22
C ARG A 454 -31.68 25.12 -14.71
N ASP A 455 -31.57 26.33 -14.17
CA ASP A 455 -31.88 26.66 -12.76
C ASP A 455 -33.29 26.14 -12.35
N GLU A 456 -34.21 26.13 -13.33
CA GLU A 456 -35.59 25.61 -13.25
C GLU A 456 -35.71 24.08 -13.04
N ASP A 457 -34.65 23.30 -13.26
CA ASP A 457 -34.65 21.84 -13.14
C ASP A 457 -34.10 21.35 -11.78
N VAL A 458 -33.34 22.19 -11.06
CA VAL A 458 -32.68 21.84 -9.78
C VAL A 458 -33.45 22.38 -8.56
N LYS A 459 -34.25 23.41 -8.77
CA LYS A 459 -35.06 24.06 -7.74
C LYS A 459 -36.54 23.79 -7.97
N SER A 460 -37.33 23.76 -6.90
CA SER A 460 -38.79 23.80 -7.00
C SER A 460 -39.25 25.19 -7.47
N GLY A 461 -40.52 25.32 -7.86
CA GLY A 461 -41.10 26.58 -8.34
C GLY A 461 -41.09 27.73 -7.33
N ASP A 462 -40.80 27.46 -6.06
CA ASP A 462 -40.58 28.41 -4.96
C ASP A 462 -39.08 28.73 -4.70
N GLY A 463 -38.17 28.21 -5.54
CA GLY A 463 -36.74 28.50 -5.49
C GLY A 463 -35.94 27.64 -4.51
N VAL A 464 -36.52 26.60 -3.92
CA VAL A 464 -35.85 25.72 -2.94
C VAL A 464 -35.11 24.57 -3.63
N MET A 465 -33.89 24.27 -3.22
CA MET A 465 -33.08 23.20 -3.80
C MET A 465 -33.72 21.81 -3.60
N LEU A 466 -34.00 21.13 -4.71
CA LEU A 466 -34.52 19.77 -4.71
C LEU A 466 -33.39 18.75 -4.55
N THR A 467 -33.59 17.77 -3.67
CA THR A 467 -32.57 16.76 -3.34
C THR A 467 -32.14 15.96 -4.56
N LYS A 468 -33.11 15.37 -5.27
CA LYS A 468 -32.82 14.40 -6.34
C LYS A 468 -32.14 15.08 -7.55
N PRO A 469 -32.66 16.20 -8.09
CA PRO A 469 -31.98 16.95 -9.14
C PRO A 469 -30.57 17.41 -8.77
N PHE A 470 -30.36 17.95 -7.56
CA PHE A 470 -29.01 18.36 -7.12
C PHE A 470 -28.02 17.19 -7.11
N LEU A 471 -28.42 16.05 -6.53
CA LEU A 471 -27.58 14.85 -6.49
C LEU A 471 -27.31 14.27 -7.88
N ASP A 472 -28.28 14.34 -8.79
CA ASP A 472 -28.10 13.88 -10.16
C ASP A 472 -27.09 14.74 -10.92
N VAL A 473 -27.09 16.07 -10.72
CA VAL A 473 -26.05 16.95 -11.26
C VAL A 473 -24.67 16.62 -10.67
N CYS A 474 -24.57 16.38 -9.36
CA CYS A 474 -23.33 15.94 -8.72
C CYS A 474 -22.80 14.60 -9.26
N LYS A 475 -23.66 13.73 -9.80
CA LYS A 475 -23.24 12.44 -10.39
C LYS A 475 -22.71 12.57 -11.81
N LEU A 476 -23.11 13.61 -12.55
CA LEU A 476 -22.66 13.83 -13.93
C LEU A 476 -21.14 13.98 -14.03
N ILE A 477 -20.48 14.40 -12.94
CA ILE A 477 -19.04 14.57 -12.92
C ILE A 477 -18.27 13.27 -12.64
N LEU A 478 -18.91 12.24 -12.06
CA LEU A 478 -18.21 10.99 -11.69
C LEU A 478 -17.57 10.27 -12.90
N PRO A 479 -18.21 10.17 -14.08
CA PRO A 479 -17.56 9.62 -15.28
C PRO A 479 -16.41 10.49 -15.81
N VAL A 480 -16.44 11.80 -15.56
CA VAL A 480 -15.34 12.72 -15.90
C VAL A 480 -14.18 12.50 -14.94
N ILE A 481 -14.45 12.34 -13.64
CA ILE A 481 -13.45 12.02 -12.61
C ILE A 481 -12.81 10.64 -12.87
N ASP A 482 -13.58 9.66 -13.33
CA ASP A 482 -13.07 8.34 -13.72
C ASP A 482 -12.00 8.41 -14.81
N LYS A 483 -12.10 9.38 -15.70
CA LYS A 483 -11.14 9.61 -16.77
C LYS A 483 -9.80 10.19 -16.28
N PHE A 484 -9.70 10.67 -15.05
CA PHE A 484 -8.43 11.10 -14.44
C PHE A 484 -7.58 9.93 -13.91
N GLY A 485 -8.06 8.70 -14.01
CA GLY A 485 -7.33 7.50 -13.59
C GLY A 485 -7.22 7.36 -12.06
N ALA A 486 -6.28 6.53 -11.61
CA ALA A 486 -6.16 6.13 -10.19
C ALA A 486 -5.92 7.32 -9.21
N ALA A 487 -5.37 8.44 -9.70
CA ALA A 487 -5.05 9.61 -8.89
C ALA A 487 -6.27 10.33 -8.31
N MET A 488 -7.42 10.25 -8.98
CA MET A 488 -8.67 10.86 -8.53
C MET A 488 -9.67 9.85 -7.94
N ALA A 489 -9.25 8.60 -7.72
CA ALA A 489 -10.10 7.58 -7.10
C ALA A 489 -10.55 7.98 -5.68
N LEU A 490 -9.70 8.70 -4.94
CA LEU A 490 -10.02 9.28 -3.62
C LEU A 490 -11.14 10.33 -3.73
N VAL A 491 -11.00 11.27 -4.66
CA VAL A 491 -12.00 12.33 -4.92
C VAL A 491 -13.32 11.71 -5.39
N LYS A 492 -13.25 10.70 -6.26
CA LYS A 492 -14.43 9.95 -6.71
C LYS A 492 -15.12 9.23 -5.56
N SER A 493 -14.36 8.54 -4.71
CA SER A 493 -14.89 7.79 -3.58
C SER A 493 -15.55 8.71 -2.56
N ASP A 494 -14.94 9.88 -2.31
CA ASP A 494 -15.50 10.89 -1.41
C ASP A 494 -16.83 11.45 -1.93
N ILE A 495 -16.84 11.98 -3.17
CA ILE A 495 -18.06 12.51 -3.82
C ILE A 495 -19.14 11.41 -3.90
N GLY A 496 -18.78 10.23 -4.39
CA GLY A 496 -19.71 9.10 -4.54
C GLY A 496 -20.27 8.61 -3.20
N GLY A 497 -19.44 8.56 -2.16
CA GLY A 497 -19.86 8.20 -0.80
C GLY A 497 -20.84 9.19 -0.21
N ASN A 498 -20.54 10.49 -0.33
CA ASN A 498 -21.39 11.57 0.18
C ASN A 498 -22.72 11.67 -0.59
N VAL A 499 -22.71 11.53 -1.91
CA VAL A 499 -23.93 11.45 -2.74
C VAL A 499 -24.78 10.24 -2.35
N THR A 500 -24.17 9.07 -2.18
CA THR A 500 -24.88 7.84 -1.79
C THR A 500 -25.53 8.00 -0.41
N ARG A 501 -24.85 8.68 0.52
CA ARG A 501 -25.38 8.96 1.85
C ARG A 501 -26.65 9.81 1.79
N LEU A 502 -26.62 10.93 1.07
CA LEU A 502 -27.76 11.83 0.89
C LEU A 502 -28.90 11.12 0.14
N GLU A 503 -28.59 10.33 -0.89
CA GLU A 503 -29.58 9.59 -1.66
C GLU A 503 -30.27 8.50 -0.82
N ASN A 504 -29.53 7.79 0.04
CA ASN A 504 -30.13 6.80 0.95
C ASN A 504 -31.12 7.45 1.93
N LYS A 505 -30.80 8.66 2.44
CA LYS A 505 -31.73 9.42 3.29
C LYS A 505 -32.96 9.86 2.51
N TYR A 506 -32.78 10.38 1.28
CA TYR A 506 -33.89 10.70 0.38
C TYR A 506 -34.82 9.50 0.15
N LEU A 507 -34.26 8.34 -0.21
CA LEU A 507 -35.02 7.12 -0.49
C LEU A 507 -35.78 6.58 0.73
N SER A 508 -35.34 6.91 1.96
CA SER A 508 -36.06 6.52 3.17
C SER A 508 -37.44 7.20 3.30
N ASN A 509 -37.58 8.43 2.77
CA ASN A 509 -38.86 9.13 2.69
C ASN A 509 -38.78 10.25 1.63
N PRO A 510 -39.05 9.95 0.35
CA PRO A 510 -38.90 10.91 -0.75
C PRO A 510 -39.78 12.15 -0.63
N THR A 511 -40.98 12.01 -0.03
CA THR A 511 -41.89 13.13 0.19
C THR A 511 -41.35 14.08 1.25
N LYS A 512 -40.82 13.54 2.36
CA LYS A 512 -40.26 14.34 3.46
C LYS A 512 -38.94 15.00 3.09
N TYR A 513 -38.11 14.32 2.32
CA TYR A 513 -36.76 14.77 1.95
C TYR A 513 -36.69 15.26 0.50
N ASN A 514 -37.82 15.72 -0.05
CA ASN A 514 -37.88 16.27 -1.40
C ASN A 514 -36.95 17.49 -1.56
N HIS A 515 -36.90 18.34 -0.54
CA HIS A 515 -35.96 19.46 -0.47
C HIS A 515 -34.69 19.06 0.26
N LEU A 516 -33.54 19.49 -0.27
CA LEU A 516 -32.22 19.08 0.21
C LEU A 516 -32.04 19.40 1.69
N TYR A 517 -32.38 20.61 2.08
CA TYR A 517 -32.16 21.12 3.44
C TYR A 517 -33.07 20.50 4.51
N SER A 518 -34.18 19.85 4.12
CA SER A 518 -35.08 19.19 5.07
C SER A 518 -34.39 18.08 5.87
N MET A 519 -33.44 17.36 5.27
CA MET A 519 -32.71 16.31 5.98
C MET A 519 -31.63 16.86 6.92
N ILE A 520 -31.08 18.04 6.63
CA ILE A 520 -30.09 18.70 7.49
C ILE A 520 -30.81 19.29 8.70
N GLN A 521 -31.95 19.96 8.48
CA GLN A 521 -32.73 20.56 9.56
C GLN A 521 -33.14 19.51 10.60
N GLU A 522 -33.57 18.33 10.16
CA GLU A 522 -33.88 17.21 11.06
C GLU A 522 -32.68 16.80 11.91
N GLU A 523 -31.48 16.68 11.32
CA GLU A 523 -30.28 16.31 12.06
C GLU A 523 -29.80 17.41 13.01
N VAL A 524 -30.02 18.67 12.66
CA VAL A 524 -29.73 19.84 13.51
C VAL A 524 -30.67 19.84 14.71
N ASP A 525 -31.96 19.69 14.48
CA ASP A 525 -32.99 19.65 15.53
C ASP A 525 -32.77 18.45 16.47
N ALA A 526 -32.36 17.31 15.91
CA ALA A 526 -32.00 16.09 16.66
C ALA A 526 -30.62 16.14 17.31
N LYS A 527 -29.81 17.20 17.08
CA LYS A 527 -28.42 17.34 17.54
C LYS A 527 -27.48 16.23 17.06
N THR A 528 -27.79 15.59 15.94
CA THR A 528 -26.97 14.53 15.31
C THR A 528 -26.17 15.04 14.11
N ALA A 529 -26.33 16.30 13.72
CA ALA A 529 -25.72 16.89 12.52
C ALA A 529 -24.19 16.79 12.47
N LYS A 530 -23.50 16.79 13.62
CA LYS A 530 -22.02 16.69 13.70
C LYS A 530 -21.49 15.26 13.62
N GLY A 531 -22.35 14.25 13.55
CA GLY A 531 -21.91 12.86 13.41
C GLY A 531 -21.15 12.62 12.10
N SER A 532 -20.10 11.81 12.13
CA SER A 532 -19.28 11.50 10.94
C SER A 532 -20.10 10.86 9.81
N SER A 533 -21.14 10.09 10.16
CA SER A 533 -22.09 9.46 9.24
C SER A 533 -23.33 10.31 8.92
N SER A 534 -23.42 11.56 9.38
CA SER A 534 -24.59 12.42 9.17
C SER A 534 -24.71 12.86 7.70
N CYS A 535 -25.94 13.15 7.28
CA CYS A 535 -26.24 13.74 5.98
C CYS A 535 -25.69 15.17 5.91
N THR A 536 -25.67 15.88 7.03
CA THR A 536 -25.09 17.23 7.13
C THR A 536 -23.59 17.22 6.86
N ASN A 537 -22.86 16.27 7.43
CA ASN A 537 -21.44 16.07 7.13
C ASN A 537 -21.26 15.64 5.66
N GLY A 538 -22.15 14.79 5.14
CA GLY A 538 -22.15 14.40 3.73
C GLY A 538 -22.35 15.58 2.78
N LEU A 539 -23.30 16.48 3.06
CA LEU A 539 -23.54 17.67 2.25
C LEU A 539 -22.35 18.63 2.31
N LEU A 540 -21.79 18.87 3.50
CA LEU A 540 -20.63 19.75 3.66
C LEU A 540 -19.43 19.29 2.82
N TRP A 541 -19.05 18.01 2.92
CA TRP A 541 -17.90 17.47 2.19
C TRP A 541 -18.17 17.37 0.69
N LEU A 542 -19.41 17.04 0.30
CA LEU A 542 -19.81 17.11 -1.10
C LEU A 542 -19.68 18.53 -1.67
N THR A 543 -20.19 19.56 -0.97
CA THR A 543 -20.10 20.96 -1.40
C THR A 543 -18.63 21.38 -1.59
N ARG A 544 -17.76 21.09 -0.62
CA ARG A 544 -16.35 21.46 -0.68
C ARG A 544 -15.55 20.68 -1.75
N ALA A 545 -15.85 19.40 -1.94
CA ALA A 545 -15.25 18.62 -3.02
C ALA A 545 -15.63 19.18 -4.40
N MET A 546 -16.87 19.65 -4.54
CA MET A 546 -17.32 20.29 -5.77
C MET A 546 -16.73 21.69 -5.96
N ASP A 547 -16.50 22.48 -4.91
CA ASP A 547 -15.76 23.76 -5.01
C ASP A 547 -14.37 23.55 -5.59
N PHE A 548 -13.67 22.50 -5.13
CA PHE A 548 -12.35 22.13 -5.64
C PHE A 548 -12.42 21.82 -7.15
N LEU A 549 -13.40 21.05 -7.60
CA LEU A 549 -13.55 20.70 -9.02
C LEU A 549 -13.86 21.93 -9.89
N VAL A 550 -14.74 22.82 -9.42
CA VAL A 550 -15.03 24.10 -10.10
C VAL A 550 -13.77 24.97 -10.18
N ALA A 551 -12.98 25.04 -9.11
CA ALA A 551 -11.71 25.78 -9.12
C ALA A 551 -10.67 25.17 -10.07
N LEU A 552 -10.56 23.83 -10.09
CA LEU A 552 -9.67 23.10 -10.98
C LEU A 552 -10.00 23.35 -12.44
N PHE A 553 -11.28 23.23 -12.79
CA PHE A 553 -11.75 23.47 -14.15
C PHE A 553 -11.54 24.90 -14.62
N LYS A 554 -11.79 25.90 -13.75
CA LYS A 554 -11.48 27.30 -14.05
C LYS A 554 -9.98 27.50 -14.29
N ASN A 555 -9.12 26.94 -13.44
CA ASN A 555 -7.67 27.04 -13.59
C ASN A 555 -7.17 26.35 -14.86
N LEU A 556 -7.78 25.23 -15.25
CA LEU A 556 -7.45 24.54 -16.50
C LEU A 556 -7.83 25.36 -17.74
N ILE A 557 -8.92 26.14 -17.72
CA ILE A 557 -9.25 27.04 -18.84
C ILE A 557 -8.36 28.29 -18.84
N GLN A 558 -8.20 28.93 -17.67
CA GLN A 558 -7.58 30.25 -17.57
C GLN A 558 -6.05 30.23 -17.71
N HIS A 559 -5.42 29.10 -17.40
CA HIS A 559 -3.97 28.96 -17.41
C HIS A 559 -3.56 27.78 -18.30
N GLU A 560 -3.47 28.03 -19.61
CA GLU A 560 -3.11 27.01 -20.61
C GLU A 560 -1.70 26.44 -20.43
N ASP A 561 -0.80 27.24 -19.86
CA ASP A 561 0.61 26.96 -19.62
C ASP A 561 0.87 26.15 -18.33
N TRP A 562 -0.11 26.09 -17.42
CA TRP A 562 0.08 25.40 -16.15
C TRP A 562 0.07 23.89 -16.29
N PRO A 563 1.03 23.16 -15.70
CA PRO A 563 0.94 21.70 -15.58
C PRO A 563 -0.23 21.31 -14.67
N MET A 564 -0.77 20.11 -14.87
CA MET A 564 -1.91 19.58 -14.11
C MET A 564 -1.68 19.64 -12.58
N SER A 565 -0.46 19.35 -12.14
CA SER A 565 -0.06 19.41 -10.73
C SER A 565 -0.19 20.81 -10.14
N GLN A 566 0.15 21.85 -10.90
CA GLN A 566 0.01 23.24 -10.47
C GLN A 566 -1.45 23.65 -10.42
N ALA A 567 -2.23 23.35 -11.47
CA ALA A 567 -3.66 23.62 -11.51
C ALA A 567 -4.39 22.97 -10.32
N CYS A 568 -4.05 21.73 -9.97
CA CYS A 568 -4.61 21.06 -8.80
C CYS A 568 -4.15 21.67 -7.47
N THR A 569 -2.87 22.01 -7.33
CA THR A 569 -2.30 22.56 -6.08
C THR A 569 -2.89 23.93 -5.75
N GLU A 570 -3.08 24.79 -6.75
CA GLU A 570 -3.69 26.11 -6.58
C GLU A 570 -5.19 26.00 -6.26
N SER A 571 -5.90 25.10 -6.95
CA SER A 571 -7.31 24.83 -6.68
C SER A 571 -7.55 24.32 -5.26
N TYR A 572 -6.67 23.43 -4.79
CA TYR A 572 -6.68 22.91 -3.43
C TYR A 572 -6.40 23.99 -2.39
N SER A 573 -5.36 24.79 -2.61
CA SER A 573 -4.97 25.86 -1.70
C SER A 573 -6.08 26.89 -1.51
N LYS A 574 -6.86 27.16 -2.57
CA LYS A 574 -8.00 28.08 -2.54
C LYS A 574 -9.26 27.50 -1.87
N THR A 575 -9.43 26.18 -1.83
CA THR A 575 -10.70 25.54 -1.46
C THR A 575 -10.58 24.67 -0.21
N LEU A 576 -9.99 23.48 -0.36
CA LEU A 576 -9.97 22.42 0.65
C LEU A 576 -8.89 22.61 1.73
N LYS A 577 -7.76 23.25 1.40
CA LYS A 577 -6.58 23.34 2.29
C LYS A 577 -6.89 23.90 3.67
N GLN A 578 -7.74 24.93 3.76
CA GLN A 578 -8.13 25.56 5.03
C GLN A 578 -8.97 24.65 5.94
N TRP A 579 -9.60 23.63 5.35
CA TRP A 579 -10.47 22.68 6.03
C TRP A 579 -9.78 21.35 6.35
N HIS A 580 -8.63 21.09 5.73
CA HIS A 580 -7.86 19.86 5.94
C HIS A 580 -6.84 20.02 7.06
N GLY A 581 -6.78 19.04 7.96
CA GLY A 581 -5.66 18.84 8.86
C GLY A 581 -4.34 18.56 8.11
N TRP A 582 -3.25 18.42 8.86
CA TRP A 582 -1.94 18.13 8.29
C TRP A 582 -1.94 16.79 7.52
N LEU A 583 -2.66 15.78 8.02
CA LEU A 583 -2.75 14.44 7.42
C LEU A 583 -3.50 14.45 6.07
N ALA A 584 -4.67 15.07 6.03
CA ALA A 584 -5.44 15.24 4.80
C ALA A 584 -4.70 16.12 3.77
N SER A 585 -3.94 17.13 4.25
CA SER A 585 -3.10 17.96 3.39
C SER A 585 -1.93 17.20 2.77
N SER A 586 -1.22 16.40 3.57
CA SER A 586 -0.14 15.54 3.07
C SER A 586 -0.66 14.49 2.08
N SER A 587 -1.81 13.88 2.36
CA SER A 587 -2.46 12.91 1.47
C SER A 587 -2.84 13.53 0.13
N PHE A 588 -3.36 14.76 0.14
CA PHE A 588 -3.66 15.50 -1.09
C PHE A 588 -2.40 15.79 -1.91
N THR A 589 -1.31 16.25 -1.27
CA THR A 589 -0.03 16.50 -1.96
C THR A 589 0.52 15.25 -2.64
N VAL A 590 0.37 14.08 -2.00
CA VAL A 590 0.78 12.79 -2.59
C VAL A 590 -0.13 12.42 -3.77
N ALA A 591 -1.45 12.57 -3.64
CA ALA A 591 -2.39 12.29 -4.74
C ALA A 591 -2.12 13.17 -5.98
N MET A 592 -1.70 14.43 -5.80
CA MET A 592 -1.41 15.33 -6.93
C MET A 592 -0.12 15.01 -7.68
N LYS A 593 0.83 14.31 -7.05
CA LYS A 593 2.00 13.76 -7.75
C LYS A 593 1.64 12.62 -8.71
N LEU A 594 0.42 12.10 -8.61
CA LEU A 594 -0.10 11.01 -9.44
C LEU A 594 -1.04 11.53 -10.56
N ALA A 595 -1.35 12.83 -10.58
CA ALA A 595 -2.27 13.42 -11.54
C ALA A 595 -1.78 13.20 -13.00
N PRO A 596 -2.70 12.93 -13.95
CA PRO A 596 -2.34 12.67 -15.34
C PRO A 596 -1.73 13.91 -16.01
N ASP A 597 -1.00 13.66 -17.10
CA ASP A 597 -0.53 14.75 -17.97
C ASP A 597 -1.72 15.59 -18.49
N ARG A 598 -1.54 16.92 -18.50
CA ARG A 598 -2.58 17.88 -18.88
C ARG A 598 -3.12 17.63 -20.28
N LYS A 599 -2.25 17.34 -21.25
CA LYS A 599 -2.64 17.16 -22.64
C LYS A 599 -3.49 15.90 -22.79
N LYS A 600 -3.05 14.80 -22.19
CA LYS A 600 -3.84 13.55 -22.13
C LYS A 600 -5.20 13.77 -21.45
N PHE A 601 -5.23 14.56 -20.39
CA PHE A 601 -6.46 14.88 -19.69
C PHE A 601 -7.46 15.63 -20.59
N LEU A 602 -7.04 16.72 -21.23
CA LEU A 602 -7.90 17.52 -22.10
C LEU A 602 -8.35 16.71 -23.33
N GLU A 603 -7.48 15.89 -23.92
CA GLU A 603 -7.84 14.98 -25.03
C GLU A 603 -8.95 13.98 -24.65
N VAL A 604 -8.91 13.46 -23.42
CA VAL A 604 -9.89 12.47 -22.92
C VAL A 604 -11.22 13.12 -22.54
N VAL A 605 -11.20 14.38 -22.11
CA VAL A 605 -12.41 15.13 -21.75
C VAL A 605 -13.05 15.79 -22.98
N ALA A 606 -12.28 16.15 -24.02
CA ALA A 606 -12.77 16.95 -25.14
C ALA A 606 -13.71 16.22 -26.11
N GLY A 607 -13.62 14.88 -26.21
CA GLY A 607 -14.49 14.13 -27.12
C GLY A 607 -14.46 14.69 -28.55
N SER A 608 -15.62 15.03 -29.12
CA SER A 608 -15.77 15.65 -30.45
C SER A 608 -16.37 17.07 -30.40
N GLY A 609 -16.36 17.75 -29.23
CA GLY A 609 -17.02 19.05 -29.00
C GLY A 609 -16.09 20.12 -28.42
N ASP A 610 -16.63 21.31 -28.15
CA ASP A 610 -15.90 22.41 -27.50
C ASP A 610 -15.91 22.24 -25.97
N ILE A 611 -14.86 21.58 -25.48
CA ILE A 611 -14.65 21.30 -24.06
C ILE A 611 -14.62 22.57 -23.18
N ASN A 612 -14.07 23.67 -23.69
CA ASN A 612 -13.91 24.89 -22.90
C ASN A 612 -15.28 25.51 -22.64
N SER A 613 -16.15 25.53 -23.65
CA SER A 613 -17.54 25.99 -23.50
C SER A 613 -18.34 25.12 -22.52
N ASP A 614 -18.18 23.80 -22.57
CA ASP A 614 -18.87 22.88 -21.66
C ASP A 614 -18.41 23.05 -20.20
N ILE A 615 -17.10 23.19 -19.99
CA ILE A 615 -16.52 23.42 -18.66
C ILE A 615 -16.94 24.81 -18.11
N GLU A 616 -16.94 25.85 -18.93
CA GLU A 616 -17.41 27.19 -18.54
C GLU A 616 -18.90 27.18 -18.17
N LYS A 617 -19.72 26.47 -18.94
CA LYS A 617 -21.15 26.31 -18.67
C LYS A 617 -21.39 25.54 -17.37
N PHE A 618 -20.65 24.46 -17.12
CA PHE A 618 -20.72 23.74 -15.86
C PHE A 618 -20.34 24.65 -14.67
N CYS A 619 -19.20 25.34 -14.76
CA CYS A 619 -18.71 26.21 -13.70
C CYS A 619 -19.64 27.39 -13.39
N SER A 620 -20.25 28.00 -14.41
CA SER A 620 -21.18 29.12 -14.24
C SER A 620 -22.55 28.70 -13.72
N THR A 621 -23.03 27.51 -14.13
CA THR A 621 -24.34 26.99 -13.69
C THR A 621 -24.27 26.41 -12.29
N PHE A 622 -23.16 25.76 -11.91
CA PHE A 622 -23.09 25.01 -10.66
C PHE A 622 -22.64 25.84 -9.45
N ALA A 623 -21.80 26.87 -9.65
CA ALA A 623 -21.30 27.71 -8.57
C ALA A 623 -22.40 28.38 -7.70
N PRO A 624 -23.53 28.87 -8.25
CA PRO A 624 -24.62 29.42 -7.45
C PRO A 624 -25.23 28.41 -6.46
N PHE A 625 -25.33 27.14 -6.84
CA PHE A 625 -25.84 26.09 -5.94
C PHE A 625 -24.87 25.80 -4.78
N LEU A 626 -23.56 25.87 -5.03
CA LEU A 626 -22.55 25.72 -3.99
C LEU A 626 -22.59 26.90 -3.01
N GLU A 627 -22.74 28.13 -3.52
CA GLU A 627 -22.89 29.32 -2.68
C GLU A 627 -24.13 29.22 -1.77
N GLU A 628 -25.25 28.72 -2.30
CA GLU A 628 -26.47 28.50 -1.52
C GLU A 628 -26.27 27.45 -0.41
N ASN A 629 -25.61 26.33 -0.73
CA ASN A 629 -25.27 25.30 0.26
C ASN A 629 -24.39 25.87 1.38
N HIS A 630 -23.38 26.68 1.05
CA HIS A 630 -22.53 27.33 2.05
C HIS A 630 -23.33 28.29 2.93
N LYS A 631 -24.21 29.11 2.35
CA LYS A 631 -25.09 30.02 3.10
C LYS A 631 -26.00 29.26 4.07
N PHE A 632 -26.56 28.15 3.62
CA PHE A 632 -27.41 27.31 4.46
C PHE A 632 -26.62 26.61 5.57
N LEU A 633 -25.47 25.99 5.25
CA LEU A 633 -24.63 25.32 6.25
C LEU A 633 -24.12 26.31 7.32
N ALA A 634 -23.83 27.55 6.94
CA ALA A 634 -23.47 28.61 7.86
C ALA A 634 -24.66 29.04 8.74
N SER A 635 -25.87 29.12 8.20
CA SER A 635 -27.07 29.49 8.97
C SER A 635 -27.42 28.49 10.07
N VAL A 636 -26.99 27.23 9.92
CA VAL A 636 -27.14 26.17 10.94
C VAL A 636 -25.84 25.88 11.72
N GLY A 637 -24.78 26.66 11.54
CA GLY A 637 -23.52 26.55 12.29
C GLY A 637 -22.69 25.29 11.98
N MET A 638 -22.78 24.78 10.75
CA MET A 638 -22.15 23.54 10.29
C MET A 638 -21.04 23.76 9.23
N ASP A 639 -20.78 25.00 8.86
CA ASP A 639 -19.80 25.42 7.85
C ASP A 639 -18.33 25.35 8.33
N ALA A 640 -18.09 25.43 9.64
CA ALA A 640 -16.75 25.50 10.22
C ALA A 640 -16.09 24.13 10.54
N LEU A 641 -16.75 23.00 10.24
CA LEU A 641 -16.20 21.68 10.53
C LEU A 641 -14.94 21.42 9.70
N LYS A 642 -13.87 20.91 10.33
CA LYS A 642 -12.62 20.53 9.65
C LYS A 642 -12.57 19.01 9.43
N ALA A 643 -11.84 18.58 8.41
CA ALA A 643 -11.42 17.19 8.30
C ALA A 643 -10.39 16.95 9.40
N SER A 644 -10.61 15.87 10.16
CA SER A 644 -9.64 15.33 11.11
C SER A 644 -8.30 15.08 10.43
#